data_AF-A0A813EYJ0-F1
#
_entry.id   AF-A0A813EYJ0-F1
#
_cell.length_a   1.000
_cell.length_b   1.000
_cell.length_c   1.000
_cell.angle_alpha   90.00
_cell.angle_beta   90.00
_cell.angle_gamma   90.00
#
_symmetry.space_group_name_H-M   'P 1'
#
loop_
_entity.id
_entity.type
_entity.pdbx_description
1 polymer ?
#
loop_
_entity_poly.entity_id
_entity_poly.type
_entity_poly.pdbx_seq_one_letter_code
_entity_poly.pdbx_strand_id
1 'polypeptide(L)'
;MAASTKLPFFVRDKEALKVFGFDTASYELDEKKAAPFPLPTPKAAHWSPDGLAVAMVDPAQGPQVATFEKSNSTGRELSTATLHSLPGAPKTVQGFLWSPLSSAVVTTAPSGPKGSQEHNVHVWRRAGAGAPGDGSGNGGSYELQASFCHPKLEKDKKVLQWTVDENLCARLTPEGRIHLLDGADLSGAPLMELKVTGVQSFEFAPLNPKVGFQARLAVFVPDTRDDMQRVIGQAEVTIVELTANASGLQATPSAKASVASGQVADLLWNHSGTCLLGHCQTEVDESGQSYYGGSRLIFLSQGGEVKKDLTDEAGSNGTSVQAVAWHPNRDEFVLIQGFQPAAANLWVWDEASKKVSNRTCLLEKAHRNTIRFNPYGSLLMLGGFGNLAGGVDFFGRLEDEYVHVSSATANCTVTAEWAPDGRHFLTAVLAPRMRVDNGVHVWQALTGIKVAEHDFEELYDTQWRPEPVGGFRDVLPEEIAAATQADVIGAAEFASNKKSAYRPPKARGETANMVAAMMRGEVAAPDDDRRRKPRQQKARGDEEQGAEGEEHPADDQHRQPPSAPPPASPPPPPPQGRSAPPQQEELARREAQANAAVTAAAQQAASRGGYPAGSAGAAAAQQQAAQQQAIQQQAAQQVAQQQAQQQAVQQQAQQQAQQQAQQQLLLLQKQQQAALQKQQQQQQQLQQQQLQQQAAQQQQQALLQQQKQQAAQQQLILQKAEQARQQSQAQQQAQQQAQAQARAQEQAQHGAQAHGNKQPCPTT
;
A
#
# COMPACT_ATOMS: atom_id res chain seq x y z
N MET A 1 3.09 19.29 -32.57
CA MET A 1 4.45 19.69 -32.16
C MET A 1 4.92 18.70 -31.11
N ALA A 2 5.99 17.95 -31.38
CA ALA A 2 6.50 16.94 -30.45
C ALA A 2 7.04 17.64 -29.20
N ALA A 3 6.34 17.49 -28.08
CA ALA A 3 6.76 18.04 -26.80
C ALA A 3 8.02 17.29 -26.33
N SER A 4 9.02 18.06 -25.86
CA SER A 4 10.33 17.62 -25.36
C SER A 4 10.37 16.21 -24.76
N THR A 5 11.28 15.38 -25.26
CA THR A 5 11.49 13.96 -24.93
C THR A 5 12.27 13.71 -23.63
N LYS A 6 12.92 14.72 -23.04
CA LYS A 6 13.77 14.54 -21.86
C LYS A 6 13.06 14.92 -20.55
N LEU A 7 13.01 13.98 -19.61
CA LEU A 7 12.45 14.14 -18.27
C LEU A 7 13.58 14.28 -17.24
N PRO A 8 13.73 15.43 -16.59
CA PRO A 8 14.79 15.62 -15.60
C PRO A 8 14.42 15.04 -14.23
N PHE A 9 15.42 14.50 -13.53
CA PHE A 9 15.35 14.11 -12.12
C PHE A 9 16.69 14.38 -11.45
N PHE A 10 16.71 14.64 -10.14
CA PHE A 10 17.98 14.67 -9.43
C PHE A 10 18.29 13.29 -8.86
N VAL A 11 19.58 13.02 -8.69
CA VAL A 11 20.09 11.96 -7.81
C VAL A 11 21.06 12.57 -6.80
N ARG A 12 21.01 12.09 -5.58
CA ARG A 12 21.92 12.49 -4.50
C ARG A 12 22.73 11.27 -4.13
N ASP A 13 23.94 11.17 -4.66
CA ASP A 13 24.86 10.08 -4.36
C ASP A 13 25.89 10.51 -3.30
N LYS A 14 26.82 9.60 -3.00
CA LYS A 14 27.96 9.83 -2.09
C LYS A 14 28.81 11.05 -2.44
N GLU A 15 28.95 11.35 -3.73
CA GLU A 15 29.86 12.38 -4.22
C GLU A 15 29.17 13.74 -4.30
N ALA A 16 27.99 13.78 -4.93
CA ALA A 16 27.32 15.02 -5.28
C ALA A 16 25.80 14.86 -5.43
N LEU A 17 25.12 16.00 -5.47
CA LEU A 17 23.81 16.11 -6.10
C LEU A 17 24.02 16.30 -7.60
N LYS A 18 23.38 15.48 -8.43
CA LYS A 18 23.48 15.50 -9.90
C LYS A 18 22.07 15.55 -10.49
N VAL A 19 21.93 16.12 -11.68
CA VAL A 19 20.65 16.10 -12.41
C VAL A 19 20.82 15.25 -13.66
N PHE A 20 19.99 14.22 -13.77
CA PHE A 20 19.89 13.35 -14.93
C PHE A 20 18.73 13.80 -15.82
N GLY A 21 18.83 13.54 -17.11
CA GLY A 21 17.73 13.61 -18.07
C GLY A 21 17.46 12.22 -18.63
N PHE A 22 16.25 11.72 -18.44
CA PHE A 22 15.78 10.50 -19.09
C PHE A 22 15.15 10.84 -20.44
N ASP A 23 15.72 10.35 -21.54
CA ASP A 23 15.15 10.51 -22.87
C ASP A 23 14.11 9.42 -23.14
N THR A 24 12.85 9.80 -23.23
CA THR A 24 11.71 8.89 -23.45
C THR A 24 11.72 8.22 -24.83
N ALA A 25 12.54 8.68 -25.79
CA ALA A 25 12.65 8.10 -27.13
C ALA A 25 13.83 7.13 -27.27
N SER A 26 15.01 7.48 -26.73
CA SER A 26 16.20 6.59 -26.77
C SER A 26 16.33 5.68 -25.55
N TYR A 27 15.59 5.98 -24.47
CA TYR A 27 15.72 5.36 -23.15
C TYR A 27 17.09 5.53 -22.49
N GLU A 28 17.85 6.54 -22.93
CA GLU A 28 19.15 6.86 -22.33
C GLU A 28 18.99 7.77 -21.10
N LEU A 29 19.90 7.58 -20.15
CA LEU A 29 20.05 8.41 -18.96
C LEU A 29 21.30 9.28 -19.11
N ASP A 30 21.10 10.55 -19.39
CA ASP A 30 22.18 11.52 -19.56
C ASP A 30 22.38 12.34 -18.29
N GLU A 31 23.58 12.32 -17.72
CA GLU A 31 23.95 13.29 -16.70
C GLU A 31 24.08 14.70 -17.31
N LYS A 32 23.29 15.65 -16.82
CA LYS A 32 23.38 17.04 -17.28
C LYS A 32 24.54 17.74 -16.58
N LYS A 33 25.58 18.09 -17.35
CA LYS A 33 26.67 18.99 -16.92
C LYS A 33 26.15 20.44 -16.81
N ALA A 34 25.44 20.83 -15.76
CA ALA A 34 24.97 22.22 -15.70
C ALA A 34 24.60 22.84 -14.35
N ALA A 35 24.50 22.09 -13.25
CA ALA A 35 24.14 22.70 -11.97
C ALA A 35 25.34 22.79 -11.03
N PRO A 36 25.73 23.99 -10.55
CA PRO A 36 26.81 24.17 -9.57
C PRO A 36 26.32 23.76 -8.18
N PHE A 37 25.99 22.47 -8.02
CA PHE A 37 25.64 21.95 -6.72
C PHE A 37 26.90 21.86 -5.84
N PRO A 38 26.77 22.19 -4.54
CA PRO A 38 27.91 22.21 -3.65
C PRO A 38 28.49 20.80 -3.42
N LEU A 39 29.79 20.78 -3.17
CA LEU A 39 30.53 19.60 -2.70
C LEU A 39 31.03 19.87 -1.27
N PRO A 40 30.95 18.90 -0.34
CA PRO A 40 30.45 17.52 -0.52
C PRO A 40 28.92 17.44 -0.68
N THR A 41 28.42 16.27 -1.11
CA THR A 41 27.00 16.01 -1.37
C THR A 41 26.06 16.60 -0.29
N PRO A 42 24.99 17.31 -0.69
CA PRO A 42 24.01 17.84 0.25
C PRO A 42 23.41 16.78 1.16
N LYS A 43 23.01 17.17 2.38
CA LYS A 43 22.35 16.25 3.33
C LYS A 43 20.91 15.93 2.94
N ALA A 44 20.25 16.88 2.27
CA ALA A 44 18.88 16.77 1.78
C ALA A 44 18.75 17.66 0.53
N ALA A 45 17.86 17.29 -0.37
CA ALA A 45 17.49 18.07 -1.54
C ALA A 45 15.99 17.90 -1.83
N HIS A 46 15.31 18.94 -2.32
CA HIS A 46 13.90 18.86 -2.68
C HIS A 46 13.54 19.86 -3.77
N TRP A 47 12.86 19.40 -4.82
CA TRP A 47 12.35 20.29 -5.87
C TRP A 47 11.24 21.21 -5.34
N SER A 48 11.17 22.43 -5.88
CA SER A 48 9.99 23.27 -5.77
C SER A 48 8.82 22.67 -6.58
N PRO A 49 7.56 22.89 -6.16
CA PRO A 49 6.38 22.39 -6.87
C PRO A 49 6.29 22.77 -8.35
N ASP A 50 6.88 23.89 -8.75
CA ASP A 50 6.95 24.33 -10.16
C ASP A 50 8.13 23.73 -10.95
N GLY A 51 9.02 23.00 -10.28
CA GLY A 51 10.21 22.40 -10.89
C GLY A 51 11.33 23.39 -11.27
N LEU A 52 11.25 24.65 -10.83
CA LEU A 52 12.21 25.70 -11.20
C LEU A 52 13.27 25.98 -10.12
N ALA A 53 13.20 25.34 -8.96
CA ALA A 53 14.20 25.45 -7.92
C ALA A 53 14.44 24.11 -7.19
N VAL A 54 15.64 23.95 -6.63
CA VAL A 54 15.98 22.86 -5.71
C VAL A 54 16.49 23.48 -4.42
N ALA A 55 15.78 23.23 -3.31
CA ALA A 55 16.29 23.52 -1.98
C ALA A 55 17.21 22.40 -1.53
N MET A 56 18.34 22.73 -0.90
CA MET A 56 19.35 21.75 -0.48
C MET A 56 20.09 22.20 0.79
N VAL A 57 20.62 21.24 1.56
CA VAL A 57 21.43 21.54 2.75
C VAL A 57 22.90 21.23 2.48
N ASP A 58 23.70 22.26 2.21
CA ASP A 58 25.15 22.17 2.10
C ASP A 58 25.77 21.88 3.50
N PRO A 59 26.65 20.86 3.63
CA PRO A 59 27.27 20.53 4.92
C PRO A 59 28.15 21.64 5.54
N ALA A 60 28.77 22.47 4.71
CA ALA A 60 29.66 23.56 5.10
C ALA A 60 28.92 24.91 5.18
N GLN A 61 28.11 25.24 4.19
CA GLN A 61 27.45 26.54 4.04
C GLN A 61 26.04 26.60 4.64
N GLY A 62 25.41 25.46 4.92
CA GLY A 62 24.02 25.39 5.41
C GLY A 62 23.01 25.36 4.27
N PRO A 63 21.74 25.70 4.52
CA PRO A 63 20.69 25.57 3.51
C PRO A 63 20.79 26.64 2.41
N GLN A 64 20.59 26.18 1.19
CA GLN A 64 20.68 26.96 -0.05
C GLN A 64 19.54 26.58 -1.00
N VAL A 65 19.26 27.44 -1.96
CA VAL A 65 18.29 27.20 -3.02
C VAL A 65 18.96 27.46 -4.36
N ALA A 66 19.01 26.46 -5.24
CA ALA A 66 19.41 26.65 -6.62
C ALA A 66 18.18 26.92 -7.48
N THR A 67 18.11 28.08 -8.12
CA THR A 67 17.01 28.46 -9.03
C THR A 67 17.48 28.36 -10.47
N PHE A 68 16.69 27.77 -11.34
CA PHE A 68 17.00 27.59 -12.76
C PHE A 68 16.31 28.67 -13.59
N GLU A 69 17.02 29.28 -14.54
CA GLU A 69 16.38 30.22 -15.46
C GLU A 69 15.48 29.47 -16.46
N LYS A 70 14.31 30.02 -16.75
CA LYS A 70 13.40 29.49 -17.75
C LYS A 70 13.98 29.71 -19.14
N SER A 71 14.65 28.69 -19.71
CA SER A 71 15.47 28.85 -20.92
C SER A 71 14.67 29.05 -22.22
N ASN A 72 13.34 28.85 -22.21
CA ASN A 72 12.46 28.91 -23.38
C ASN A 72 10.97 28.78 -22.99
N SER A 73 10.05 28.98 -23.96
CA SER A 73 8.59 28.95 -23.76
C SER A 73 8.04 27.63 -23.18
N THR A 74 8.81 26.54 -23.20
CA THR A 74 8.45 25.23 -22.63
C THR A 74 9.01 24.97 -21.24
N GLY A 75 10.06 25.68 -20.77
CA GLY A 75 10.63 25.53 -19.42
C GLY A 75 11.27 24.17 -19.09
N ARG A 76 11.53 23.31 -20.10
CA ARG A 76 11.93 21.90 -19.90
C ARG A 76 13.43 21.64 -19.84
N GLU A 77 14.22 22.54 -20.40
CA GLU A 77 15.65 22.44 -20.33
C GLU A 77 16.16 23.34 -19.20
N LEU A 78 16.65 22.70 -18.13
CA LEU A 78 17.33 23.37 -17.02
C LEU A 78 18.58 24.05 -17.57
N SER A 79 18.60 25.37 -17.50
CA SER A 79 19.74 26.23 -17.81
C SER A 79 20.71 26.30 -16.63
N THR A 80 21.66 27.25 -16.68
CA THR A 80 22.52 27.63 -15.57
C THR A 80 21.70 27.92 -14.31
N ALA A 81 22.01 27.23 -13.21
CA ALA A 81 21.38 27.50 -11.92
C ALA A 81 22.07 28.65 -11.20
N THR A 82 21.29 29.55 -10.61
CA THR A 82 21.77 30.56 -9.66
C THR A 82 21.59 30.04 -8.23
N LEU A 83 22.66 30.05 -7.45
CA LEU A 83 22.65 29.57 -6.08
C LEU A 83 22.38 30.72 -5.10
N HIS A 84 21.38 30.55 -4.24
CA HIS A 84 20.99 31.50 -3.20
C HIS A 84 21.24 30.89 -1.83
N SER A 85 21.94 31.61 -0.96
CA SER A 85 22.06 31.20 0.45
C SER A 85 20.84 31.69 1.25
N LEU A 86 20.43 30.94 2.28
CA LEU A 86 19.36 31.34 3.20
C LEU A 86 19.99 31.92 4.49
N PRO A 87 20.25 33.24 4.57
CA PRO A 87 21.03 33.83 5.65
C PRO A 87 20.28 33.79 6.98
N GLY A 88 20.85 33.13 7.99
CA GLY A 88 20.27 33.01 9.32
C GLY A 88 19.55 31.68 9.58
N ALA A 89 19.43 30.81 8.57
CA ALA A 89 19.01 29.44 8.79
C ALA A 89 20.11 28.64 9.50
N PRO A 90 19.78 27.77 10.48
CA PRO A 90 20.78 26.95 11.14
C PRO A 90 21.36 25.89 10.20
N LYS A 91 22.64 25.56 10.34
CA LYS A 91 23.29 24.48 9.56
C LYS A 91 22.75 23.08 9.86
N THR A 92 21.91 22.97 10.90
CA THR A 92 21.27 21.73 11.34
C THR A 92 19.92 21.49 10.66
N VAL A 93 19.51 22.31 9.69
CA VAL A 93 18.30 22.08 8.89
C VAL A 93 18.27 20.64 8.37
N GLN A 94 17.12 19.99 8.51
CA GLN A 94 16.90 18.60 8.15
C GLN A 94 15.86 18.43 7.05
N GLY A 95 14.98 19.41 6.87
CA GLY A 95 13.85 19.31 5.96
C GLY A 95 13.47 20.65 5.34
N PHE A 96 12.78 20.54 4.20
CA PHE A 96 12.23 21.65 3.45
C PHE A 96 10.74 21.41 3.20
N LEU A 97 9.93 22.48 3.27
CA LEU A 97 8.54 22.47 2.82
C LEU A 97 8.33 23.63 1.87
N TRP A 98 7.84 23.38 0.67
CA TRP A 98 7.48 24.43 -0.27
C TRP A 98 6.01 24.77 -0.15
N SER A 99 5.68 26.05 -0.34
CA SER A 99 4.29 26.45 -0.55
C SER A 99 3.81 25.99 -1.94
N PRO A 100 2.51 25.69 -2.14
CA PRO A 100 1.98 25.09 -3.37
C PRO A 100 2.32 25.82 -4.67
N LEU A 101 2.39 27.15 -4.66
CA LEU A 101 2.74 28.00 -5.80
C LEU A 101 4.23 28.36 -5.83
N SER A 102 5.06 27.69 -5.02
CA SER A 102 6.50 27.93 -4.90
C SER A 102 6.88 29.36 -4.46
N SER A 103 5.96 30.10 -3.84
CA SER A 103 6.20 31.48 -3.38
C SER A 103 7.04 31.56 -2.09
N ALA A 104 7.02 30.50 -1.28
CA ALA A 104 7.77 30.38 -0.04
C ALA A 104 8.42 29.01 0.10
N VAL A 105 9.57 28.98 0.77
CA VAL A 105 10.23 27.76 1.25
C VAL A 105 10.40 27.83 2.75
N VAL A 106 10.08 26.75 3.44
CA VAL A 106 10.25 26.59 4.88
C VAL A 106 11.43 25.69 5.13
N THR A 107 12.30 26.09 6.04
CA THR A 107 13.37 25.22 6.56
C THR A 107 13.05 24.78 7.98
N THR A 108 13.17 23.49 8.26
CA THR A 108 12.98 22.92 9.60
C THR A 108 14.27 22.33 10.14
N ALA A 109 14.54 22.57 11.42
CA ALA A 109 15.74 22.14 12.13
C ALA A 109 15.34 21.43 13.45
N PRO A 110 16.20 20.55 14.01
CA PRO A 110 15.93 19.99 15.32
C PRO A 110 15.83 21.11 16.32
N SER A 111 14.92 20.97 17.30
CA SER A 111 14.88 21.92 18.40
C SER A 111 16.21 21.93 19.15
N GLY A 112 16.62 23.10 19.64
CA GLY A 112 17.76 23.22 20.54
C GLY A 112 17.59 22.43 21.86
N PRO A 113 18.54 22.56 22.81
CA PRO A 113 18.46 21.91 24.11
C PRO A 113 17.09 22.10 24.78
N LYS A 114 16.65 21.13 25.60
CA LYS A 114 15.35 21.19 26.28
C LYS A 114 15.16 22.56 26.98
N GLY A 115 14.09 23.27 26.62
CA GLY A 115 13.79 24.62 27.13
C GLY A 115 14.30 25.78 26.27
N SER A 116 15.05 25.50 25.20
CA SER A 116 15.46 26.51 24.22
C SER A 116 14.24 27.14 23.54
N GLN A 117 14.26 28.46 23.39
CA GLN A 117 13.29 29.24 22.61
C GLN A 117 13.85 29.63 21.23
N GLU A 118 14.94 28.99 20.81
CA GLU A 118 15.51 29.20 19.49
C GLU A 118 14.51 28.81 18.40
N HIS A 119 14.38 29.67 17.41
CA HIS A 119 13.54 29.39 16.26
C HIS A 119 14.19 28.28 15.43
N ASN A 120 13.40 27.26 15.10
CA ASN A 120 13.82 26.10 14.34
C ASN A 120 12.90 25.81 13.14
N VAL A 121 11.94 26.70 12.88
CA VAL A 121 11.11 26.74 11.68
C VAL A 121 11.24 28.14 11.11
N HIS A 122 11.80 28.26 9.90
CA HIS A 122 12.00 29.55 9.23
C HIS A 122 11.31 29.55 7.88
N VAL A 123 10.61 30.64 7.55
CA VAL A 123 9.89 30.83 6.30
C VAL A 123 10.64 31.86 5.47
N TRP A 124 11.03 31.48 4.26
CA TRP A 124 11.82 32.29 3.34
C TRP A 124 11.01 32.61 2.09
N ARG A 125 11.13 33.83 1.60
CA ARG A 125 10.55 34.26 0.32
C ARG A 125 11.56 34.99 -0.53
N ARG A 126 11.35 34.99 -1.83
CA ARG A 126 12.23 35.71 -2.75
C ARG A 126 11.86 37.19 -2.77
N ALA A 127 12.84 38.06 -2.57
CA ALA A 127 12.67 39.51 -2.63
C ALA A 127 12.13 39.94 -4.01
N GLY A 128 11.14 40.83 -4.03
CA GLY A 128 10.53 41.32 -5.26
C GLY A 128 9.49 40.38 -5.90
N ALA A 129 9.22 39.20 -5.32
CA ALA A 129 8.05 38.38 -5.68
C ALA A 129 6.79 39.04 -5.08
N GLY A 130 6.19 39.97 -5.82
CA GLY A 130 4.95 40.63 -5.42
C GLY A 130 3.75 39.73 -5.70
N ALA A 131 2.94 39.48 -4.67
CA ALA A 131 1.69 38.70 -4.68
C ALA A 131 1.83 37.17 -4.96
N PRO A 132 0.89 36.34 -4.43
CA PRO A 132 0.86 34.90 -4.68
C PRO A 132 0.84 34.61 -6.19
N GLY A 133 1.77 33.77 -6.66
CA GLY A 133 1.87 33.36 -8.07
C GLY A 133 3.02 33.99 -8.89
N ASP A 134 3.75 34.98 -8.36
CA ASP A 134 4.91 35.59 -9.03
C ASP A 134 6.25 34.88 -8.69
N GLY A 135 6.18 33.63 -8.21
CA GLY A 135 7.27 32.84 -7.59
C GLY A 135 8.50 32.55 -8.48
N SER A 136 8.55 33.07 -9.70
CA SER A 136 9.70 32.92 -10.61
C SER A 136 10.33 34.26 -11.02
N GLY A 137 10.14 35.33 -10.24
CA GLY A 137 10.84 36.61 -10.45
C GLY A 137 12.36 36.41 -10.55
N ASN A 138 12.90 36.47 -11.77
CA ASN A 138 14.32 36.34 -12.06
C ASN A 138 15.09 37.54 -11.47
N GLY A 139 15.60 37.41 -10.24
CA GLY A 139 16.65 38.31 -9.74
C GLY A 139 16.76 38.55 -8.24
N GLY A 140 15.74 38.23 -7.43
CA GLY A 140 15.76 38.51 -5.99
C GLY A 140 16.50 37.46 -5.14
N SER A 141 17.12 37.88 -4.03
CA SER A 141 17.63 37.00 -2.97
C SER A 141 16.48 36.47 -2.09
N TYR A 142 16.69 35.35 -1.41
CA TYR A 142 15.75 34.87 -0.40
C TYR A 142 15.91 35.65 0.91
N GLU A 143 14.80 36.15 1.44
CA GLU A 143 14.69 36.91 2.67
C GLU A 143 13.84 36.14 3.69
N LEU A 144 14.20 36.29 4.97
CA LEU A 144 13.47 35.70 6.08
C LEU A 144 12.16 36.46 6.31
N GLN A 145 11.02 35.81 6.08
CA GLN A 145 9.71 36.39 6.34
C GLN A 145 9.25 36.15 7.78
N ALA A 146 9.30 34.89 8.24
CA ALA A 146 8.80 34.51 9.55
C ALA A 146 9.69 33.45 10.18
N SER A 147 9.66 33.35 11.51
CA SER A 147 10.39 32.34 12.26
C SER A 147 9.62 31.93 13.50
N PHE A 148 9.60 30.63 13.77
CA PHE A 148 8.84 30.04 14.86
C PHE A 148 9.69 29.08 15.67
N CYS A 149 9.45 29.07 16.98
CA CYS A 149 9.94 28.03 17.88
C CYS A 149 8.93 26.87 17.90
N HIS A 150 9.41 25.66 17.60
CA HIS A 150 8.67 24.41 17.76
C HIS A 150 9.55 23.39 18.51
N PRO A 151 9.51 23.40 19.86
CA PRO A 151 10.27 22.45 20.67
C PRO A 151 9.86 21.01 20.34
N LYS A 152 10.83 20.09 20.30
CA LYS A 152 10.60 18.66 19.98
C LYS A 152 9.96 18.44 18.60
N LEU A 153 10.25 19.30 17.63
CA LEU A 153 9.84 19.08 16.25
C LEU A 153 10.43 17.75 15.76
N GLU A 154 9.55 16.79 15.52
CA GLU A 154 9.90 15.52 14.90
C GLU A 154 10.34 15.74 13.45
N LYS A 155 11.22 14.88 12.95
CA LYS A 155 11.64 14.92 11.54
C LYS A 155 10.41 14.74 10.64
N ASP A 156 10.35 15.50 9.55
CA ASP A 156 9.29 15.46 8.54
C ASP A 156 7.87 15.81 9.05
N LYS A 157 7.74 16.29 10.30
CA LYS A 157 6.47 16.74 10.85
C LYS A 157 5.96 17.97 10.11
N LYS A 158 4.77 17.86 9.52
CA LYS A 158 4.06 18.98 8.92
C LYS A 158 3.57 19.94 10.01
N VAL A 159 4.15 21.14 10.04
CA VAL A 159 3.77 22.21 10.97
C VAL A 159 3.18 23.43 10.29
N LEU A 160 3.34 23.54 8.97
CA LEU A 160 2.76 24.59 8.13
C LEU A 160 2.15 23.92 6.89
N GLN A 161 0.97 24.40 6.48
CA GLN A 161 0.39 24.05 5.19
C GLN A 161 -0.39 25.24 4.66
N TRP A 162 -0.30 25.50 3.36
CA TRP A 162 -1.09 26.51 2.69
C TRP A 162 -2.31 25.88 2.02
N THR A 163 -3.34 26.70 1.82
CA THR A 163 -4.36 26.41 0.81
C THR A 163 -3.74 26.42 -0.59
N VAL A 164 -4.39 25.80 -1.58
CA VAL A 164 -3.87 25.67 -2.95
C VAL A 164 -3.61 27.03 -3.61
N ASP A 165 -4.43 28.02 -3.27
CA ASP A 165 -4.33 29.42 -3.71
C ASP A 165 -3.38 30.27 -2.83
N GLU A 166 -2.77 29.69 -1.80
CA GLU A 166 -1.91 30.35 -0.82
C GLU A 166 -2.54 31.56 -0.09
N ASN A 167 -3.87 31.66 -0.07
CA ASN A 167 -4.56 32.74 0.65
C ASN A 167 -4.52 32.55 2.17
N LEU A 168 -4.54 31.30 2.66
CA LEU A 168 -4.37 30.98 4.07
C LEU A 168 -3.20 30.03 4.29
N CYS A 169 -2.58 30.13 5.46
CA CYS A 169 -1.65 29.13 5.98
C CYS A 169 -2.12 28.66 7.36
N ALA A 170 -2.22 27.35 7.57
CA ALA A 170 -2.43 26.77 8.88
C ALA A 170 -1.09 26.40 9.51
N ARG A 171 -0.91 26.81 10.76
CA ARG A 171 0.25 26.51 11.59
C ARG A 171 -0.15 25.65 12.79
N LEU A 172 0.54 24.52 12.96
CA LEU A 172 0.49 23.72 14.18
C LEU A 172 1.49 24.23 15.20
N THR A 173 0.96 24.68 16.35
CA THR A 173 1.76 25.12 17.50
C THR A 173 2.24 23.94 18.35
N PRO A 174 3.29 24.11 19.17
CA PRO A 174 3.79 23.05 20.05
C PRO A 174 2.77 22.57 21.09
N GLU A 175 1.80 23.41 21.44
CA GLU A 175 0.73 23.07 22.37
C GLU A 175 -0.43 22.31 21.70
N GLY A 176 -0.30 21.94 20.42
CA GLY A 176 -1.34 21.24 19.67
C GLY A 176 -2.54 22.14 19.31
N ARG A 177 -2.31 23.43 19.08
CA ARG A 177 -3.33 24.37 18.58
C ARG A 177 -3.06 24.72 17.12
N ILE A 178 -4.12 24.99 16.36
CA ILE A 178 -4.03 25.45 14.97
C ILE A 178 -4.26 26.95 14.90
N HIS A 179 -3.26 27.67 14.38
CA HIS A 179 -3.35 29.07 14.02
C HIS A 179 -3.55 29.20 12.52
N LEU A 180 -4.57 29.94 12.10
CA LEU A 180 -4.77 30.35 10.71
C LEU A 180 -4.10 31.72 10.51
N LEU A 181 -3.14 31.77 9.60
CA LEU A 181 -2.33 32.92 9.25
C LEU A 181 -2.72 33.42 7.86
N ASP A 182 -2.40 34.67 7.56
CA ASP A 182 -2.40 35.18 6.19
C ASP A 182 -1.36 34.40 5.39
N GLY A 183 -1.79 33.76 4.30
CA GLY A 183 -0.91 32.96 3.47
C GLY A 183 0.14 33.80 2.73
N ALA A 184 -0.09 35.10 2.55
CA ALA A 184 0.87 36.06 2.00
C ALA A 184 1.79 36.68 3.06
N ASP A 185 1.42 36.70 4.34
CA ASP A 185 2.28 37.20 5.42
C ASP A 185 2.18 36.36 6.70
N LEU A 186 3.14 35.45 6.87
CA LEU A 186 3.21 34.59 8.05
C LEU A 186 3.85 35.29 9.27
N SER A 187 4.37 36.50 9.12
CA SER A 187 4.99 37.25 10.22
C SER A 187 3.96 37.96 11.11
N GLY A 188 2.77 38.22 10.56
CA GLY A 188 1.66 38.88 11.25
C GLY A 188 1.03 38.03 12.37
N ALA A 189 0.13 38.67 13.13
CA ALA A 189 -0.68 37.98 14.12
C ALA A 189 -1.63 36.96 13.44
N PRO A 190 -1.97 35.84 14.10
CA PRO A 190 -2.94 34.90 13.55
C PRO A 190 -4.27 35.57 13.26
N LEU A 191 -4.82 35.28 12.07
CA LEU A 191 -6.17 35.69 11.69
C LEU A 191 -7.21 35.03 12.59
N MET A 192 -6.95 33.78 13.01
CA MET A 192 -7.81 33.00 13.90
C MET A 192 -7.03 31.88 14.59
N GLU A 193 -7.43 31.54 15.82
CA GLU A 193 -7.08 30.27 16.47
C GLU A 193 -8.30 29.34 16.46
N LEU A 194 -8.13 28.10 16.00
CA LEU A 194 -9.22 27.12 15.99
C LEU A 194 -9.55 26.66 17.41
N LYS A 195 -10.84 26.47 17.69
CA LYS A 195 -11.35 25.95 18.97
C LYS A 195 -11.18 24.43 19.09
N VAL A 196 -10.01 23.91 18.69
CA VAL A 196 -9.61 22.51 18.83
C VAL A 196 -8.19 22.50 19.38
N THR A 197 -7.95 21.67 20.38
CA THR A 197 -6.68 21.58 21.12
C THR A 197 -6.18 20.14 21.13
N GLY A 198 -4.88 19.94 21.34
CA GLY A 198 -4.28 18.61 21.29
C GLY A 198 -4.19 18.05 19.86
N VAL A 199 -4.22 18.90 18.84
CA VAL A 199 -4.11 18.50 17.43
C VAL A 199 -2.73 17.91 17.19
N GLN A 200 -2.69 16.72 16.60
CA GLN A 200 -1.44 16.03 16.23
C GLN A 200 -1.16 16.20 14.73
N SER A 201 -2.16 16.06 13.86
CA SER A 201 -2.03 16.27 12.42
C SER A 201 -3.20 17.08 11.87
N PHE A 202 -2.97 17.73 10.73
CA PHE A 202 -3.96 18.52 10.02
C PHE A 202 -3.71 18.46 8.52
N GLU A 203 -4.77 18.63 7.73
CA GLU A 203 -4.69 18.65 6.27
C GLU A 203 -5.75 19.56 5.66
N PHE A 204 -5.36 20.50 4.79
CA PHE A 204 -6.31 21.25 3.97
C PHE A 204 -6.88 20.39 2.84
N ALA A 205 -8.18 20.55 2.59
CA ALA A 205 -8.80 20.02 1.39
C ALA A 205 -8.26 20.77 0.15
N PRO A 206 -8.08 20.09 -1.00
CA PRO A 206 -7.57 20.69 -2.22
C PRO A 206 -8.65 21.51 -2.96
N LEU A 207 -9.30 22.43 -2.25
CA LEU A 207 -10.34 23.29 -2.79
C LEU A 207 -9.74 24.49 -3.55
N ASN A 208 -10.38 24.84 -4.66
CA ASN A 208 -10.11 26.07 -5.40
C ASN A 208 -11.44 26.75 -5.77
N PRO A 209 -12.10 27.44 -4.82
CA PRO A 209 -13.42 27.99 -5.01
C PRO A 209 -13.39 29.12 -6.05
N LYS A 210 -14.33 29.10 -7.00
CA LYS A 210 -14.46 30.14 -8.04
C LYS A 210 -15.15 31.41 -7.55
N VAL A 211 -15.97 31.30 -6.50
CA VAL A 211 -16.80 32.39 -5.98
C VAL A 211 -16.75 32.38 -4.47
N GLY A 212 -16.28 33.49 -3.89
CA GLY A 212 -16.12 33.63 -2.45
C GLY A 212 -14.96 32.79 -1.90
N PHE A 213 -14.51 33.15 -0.70
CA PHE A 213 -13.48 32.39 -0.01
C PHE A 213 -14.12 31.20 0.72
N GLN A 214 -13.63 30.00 0.41
CA GLN A 214 -14.00 28.75 1.07
C GLN A 214 -12.78 27.83 1.16
N ALA A 215 -12.46 27.39 2.38
CA ALA A 215 -11.45 26.39 2.62
C ALA A 215 -11.98 25.37 3.63
N ARG A 216 -11.34 24.20 3.67
CA ARG A 216 -11.73 23.15 4.60
C ARG A 216 -10.49 22.51 5.19
N LEU A 217 -10.51 22.33 6.49
CA LEU A 217 -9.37 21.78 7.23
C LEU A 217 -9.80 20.54 8.00
N ALA A 218 -9.11 19.43 7.78
CA ALA A 218 -9.18 18.26 8.64
C ALA A 218 -8.17 18.42 9.77
N VAL A 219 -8.55 18.04 10.98
CA VAL A 219 -7.67 17.96 12.15
C VAL A 219 -7.86 16.62 12.83
N PHE A 220 -6.77 16.07 13.34
CA PHE A 220 -6.75 14.84 14.12
C PHE A 220 -6.25 15.12 15.54
N VAL A 221 -7.02 14.65 16.51
CA VAL A 221 -6.65 14.64 17.93
C VAL A 221 -6.45 13.18 18.34
N PRO A 222 -5.28 12.81 18.89
CA PRO A 222 -4.96 11.43 19.23
C PRO A 222 -5.73 10.95 20.45
N ASP A 223 -5.70 9.63 20.68
CA ASP A 223 -6.28 9.02 21.86
C ASP A 223 -5.57 9.48 23.14
N THR A 224 -6.32 9.55 24.24
CA THR A 224 -5.75 9.81 25.56
C THR A 224 -5.54 8.50 26.28
N ARG A 225 -4.36 8.30 26.86
CA ARG A 225 -3.97 7.08 27.57
C ARG A 225 -3.62 7.34 29.03
N ASP A 226 -3.93 6.38 29.90
CA ASP A 226 -3.49 6.39 31.30
C ASP A 226 -2.02 5.96 31.46
N ASP A 227 -1.51 5.98 32.69
CA ASP A 227 -0.13 5.54 33.02
C ASP A 227 0.14 4.08 32.64
N MET A 228 -0.92 3.27 32.48
CA MET A 228 -0.87 1.88 32.07
C MET A 228 -1.07 1.69 30.56
N GLN A 229 -0.98 2.77 29.78
CA GLN A 229 -1.11 2.81 28.32
C GLN A 229 -2.49 2.39 27.78
N ARG A 230 -3.52 2.37 28.63
CA ARG A 230 -4.89 2.05 28.23
C ARG A 230 -5.57 3.28 27.69
N VAL A 231 -6.33 3.14 26.60
CA VAL A 231 -7.12 4.24 26.07
C VAL A 231 -8.27 4.61 27.01
N ILE A 232 -8.26 5.86 27.49
CA ILE A 232 -9.29 6.46 28.35
C ILE A 232 -10.11 7.54 27.63
N GLY A 233 -9.59 8.06 26.52
CA GLY A 233 -10.28 9.01 25.64
C GLY A 233 -10.05 8.62 24.19
N GLN A 234 -11.13 8.59 23.40
CA GLN A 234 -11.05 8.22 21.98
C GLN A 234 -10.30 9.29 21.18
N ALA A 235 -9.63 8.86 20.12
CA ALA A 235 -9.12 9.78 19.12
C ALA A 235 -10.29 10.39 18.32
N GLU A 236 -10.08 11.55 17.70
CA GLU A 236 -11.12 12.26 16.95
C GLU A 236 -10.54 12.85 15.66
N VAL A 237 -11.22 12.59 14.54
CA VAL A 237 -11.03 13.31 13.28
C VAL A 237 -12.15 14.34 13.15
N THR A 238 -11.79 15.62 13.01
CA THR A 238 -12.75 16.72 12.83
C THR A 238 -12.50 17.42 11.51
N ILE A 239 -13.56 17.70 10.76
CA ILE A 239 -13.55 18.60 9.61
C ILE A 239 -14.08 19.96 10.06
N VAL A 240 -13.33 21.01 9.74
CA VAL A 240 -13.67 22.40 10.00
C VAL A 240 -13.84 23.14 8.67
N GLU A 241 -15.01 23.71 8.48
CA GLU A 241 -15.32 24.59 7.36
C GLU A 241 -14.82 26.00 7.66
N LEU A 242 -14.07 26.59 6.72
CA LEU A 242 -13.55 27.94 6.79
C LEU A 242 -14.19 28.80 5.71
N THR A 243 -14.87 29.87 6.11
CA THR A 243 -15.51 30.82 5.20
C THR A 243 -15.13 32.23 5.59
N ALA A 244 -15.03 33.14 4.62
CA ALA A 244 -14.85 34.56 4.91
C ALA A 244 -16.06 35.34 4.43
N ASN A 245 -16.53 36.26 5.28
CA ASN A 245 -17.60 37.18 4.95
C ASN A 245 -17.25 38.60 5.44
N ALA A 246 -18.18 39.55 5.35
CA ALA A 246 -17.94 40.94 5.76
C ALA A 246 -17.53 41.10 7.26
N SER A 247 -17.81 40.10 8.11
CA SER A 247 -17.41 40.08 9.52
C SER A 247 -16.04 39.44 9.78
N GLY A 248 -15.35 38.97 8.74
CA GLY A 248 -14.04 38.32 8.82
C GLY A 248 -14.10 36.81 8.54
N LEU A 249 -13.00 36.13 8.86
CA LEU A 249 -12.87 34.67 8.76
C LEU A 249 -13.72 33.98 9.84
N GLN A 250 -14.41 32.92 9.49
CA GLN A 250 -15.25 32.10 10.36
C GLN A 250 -14.84 30.64 10.23
N ALA A 251 -14.78 29.92 11.35
CA ALA A 251 -14.48 28.49 11.40
C ALA A 251 -15.60 27.72 12.10
N THR A 252 -16.21 26.77 11.40
CA THR A 252 -17.33 25.97 11.91
C THR A 252 -17.01 24.48 11.76
N PRO A 253 -17.00 23.68 12.85
CA PRO A 253 -16.89 22.23 12.74
C PRO A 253 -18.09 21.68 11.94
N SER A 254 -17.84 21.04 10.81
CA SER A 254 -18.88 20.50 9.93
C SER A 254 -19.08 19.00 10.09
N ALA A 255 -18.02 18.26 10.42
CA ALA A 255 -18.09 16.82 10.65
C ALA A 255 -17.09 16.37 11.73
N LYS A 256 -17.42 15.27 12.41
CA LYS A 256 -16.58 14.65 13.44
C LYS A 256 -16.72 13.14 13.40
N ALA A 257 -15.62 12.40 13.53
CA ALA A 257 -15.63 10.96 13.69
C ALA A 257 -14.71 10.55 14.83
N SER A 258 -15.26 9.83 15.80
CA SER A 258 -14.48 9.24 16.89
C SER A 258 -13.83 7.93 16.42
N VAL A 259 -12.59 7.72 16.85
CA VAL A 259 -11.78 6.54 16.51
C VAL A 259 -11.39 5.87 17.82
N ALA A 260 -11.74 4.58 17.97
CA ALA A 260 -11.62 3.90 19.25
C ALA A 260 -10.20 3.94 19.85
N SER A 261 -9.18 3.89 18.99
CA SER A 261 -7.77 4.12 19.35
C SER A 261 -6.99 4.55 18.11
N GLY A 262 -6.04 5.46 18.29
CA GLY A 262 -5.25 6.12 17.25
C GLY A 262 -4.32 7.16 17.86
N GLN A 263 -3.01 7.05 17.63
CA GLN A 263 -1.99 7.98 18.14
C GLN A 263 -1.45 8.90 17.04
N VAL A 264 -1.44 8.40 15.80
CA VAL A 264 -1.05 9.15 14.60
C VAL A 264 -2.13 8.93 13.54
N ALA A 265 -2.38 9.92 12.69
CA ALA A 265 -3.25 9.73 11.55
C ALA A 265 -2.74 10.46 10.31
N ASP A 266 -2.79 9.76 9.17
CA ASP A 266 -2.73 10.36 7.84
C ASP A 266 -4.13 10.80 7.43
N LEU A 267 -4.27 12.07 7.09
CA LEU A 267 -5.52 12.69 6.68
C LEU A 267 -5.47 12.91 5.17
N LEU A 268 -6.36 12.23 4.43
CA LEU A 268 -6.29 12.11 2.99
C LEU A 268 -7.62 12.58 2.38
N TRP A 269 -7.61 13.77 1.77
CA TRP A 269 -8.77 14.32 1.08
C TRP A 269 -8.94 13.72 -0.31
N ASN A 270 -10.20 13.52 -0.72
CA ASN A 270 -10.50 13.24 -2.12
C ASN A 270 -10.30 14.49 -3.00
N HIS A 271 -10.29 14.28 -4.32
CA HIS A 271 -10.07 15.35 -5.29
C HIS A 271 -11.07 16.51 -5.16
N SER A 272 -12.36 16.21 -4.96
CA SER A 272 -13.38 17.27 -4.82
C SER A 272 -13.41 17.94 -3.45
N GLY A 273 -12.65 17.43 -2.47
CA GLY A 273 -12.65 17.91 -1.08
C GLY A 273 -13.95 17.62 -0.31
N THR A 274 -14.82 16.76 -0.85
CA THR A 274 -16.14 16.41 -0.27
C THR A 274 -16.10 15.29 0.76
N CYS A 275 -15.01 14.53 0.83
CA CYS A 275 -14.81 13.52 1.86
C CYS A 275 -13.32 13.31 2.20
N LEU A 276 -13.10 12.67 3.35
CA LEU A 276 -11.79 12.46 3.95
C LEU A 276 -11.64 10.99 4.36
N LEU A 277 -10.46 10.46 4.12
CA LEU A 277 -9.98 9.23 4.76
C LEU A 277 -9.01 9.61 5.88
N GLY A 278 -9.27 9.12 7.09
CA GLY A 278 -8.34 9.18 8.22
C GLY A 278 -7.75 7.80 8.47
N HIS A 279 -6.52 7.57 8.06
CA HIS A 279 -5.78 6.34 8.36
C HIS A 279 -5.09 6.51 9.71
N CYS A 280 -5.74 6.03 10.77
CA CYS A 280 -5.29 6.14 12.14
C CYS A 280 -4.47 4.92 12.54
N GLN A 281 -3.35 5.13 13.22
CA GLN A 281 -2.41 4.08 13.62
C GLN A 281 -2.05 4.17 15.09
N THR A 282 -1.74 3.04 15.72
CA THR A 282 -1.24 2.92 17.09
C THR A 282 -0.02 2.03 17.12
N GLU A 283 0.93 2.27 18.02
CA GLU A 283 2.11 1.40 18.13
C GLU A 283 1.77 -0.01 18.62
N VAL A 284 0.81 -0.10 19.54
CA VAL A 284 0.35 -1.36 20.14
C VAL A 284 -1.10 -1.60 19.73
N ASP A 285 -1.35 -2.80 19.22
CA ASP A 285 -2.70 -3.28 18.97
C ASP A 285 -3.27 -3.87 20.26
N GLU A 286 -4.26 -3.19 20.84
CA GLU A 286 -4.93 -3.63 22.06
C GLU A 286 -5.70 -4.95 21.89
N SER A 287 -6.07 -5.31 20.65
CA SER A 287 -6.74 -6.58 20.36
C SER A 287 -5.77 -7.77 20.34
N GLY A 288 -4.46 -7.50 20.34
CA GLY A 288 -3.40 -8.50 20.26
C GLY A 288 -3.36 -9.25 18.93
N GLN A 289 -4.04 -8.78 17.88
CA GLN A 289 -4.07 -9.43 16.56
C GLN A 289 -2.89 -9.03 15.68
N SER A 290 -2.31 -7.85 15.91
CA SER A 290 -1.20 -7.31 15.14
C SER A 290 0.01 -6.97 16.01
N TYR A 291 1.16 -7.54 15.64
CA TYR A 291 2.46 -7.15 16.22
C TYR A 291 2.96 -5.79 15.71
N TYR A 292 2.39 -5.29 14.60
CA TYR A 292 2.79 -4.02 13.97
C TYR A 292 1.93 -2.84 14.44
N GLY A 293 1.17 -3.04 15.51
CA GLY A 293 0.25 -2.02 16.02
C GLY A 293 -1.14 -2.08 15.38
N GLY A 294 -2.03 -1.21 15.87
CA GLY A 294 -3.40 -1.09 15.39
C GLY A 294 -3.48 -0.16 14.19
N SER A 295 -4.37 -0.47 13.25
CA SER A 295 -4.63 0.34 12.07
C SER A 295 -6.13 0.47 11.86
N ARG A 296 -6.62 1.68 11.67
CA ARG A 296 -8.03 1.95 11.36
C ARG A 296 -8.15 2.93 10.21
N LEU A 297 -9.08 2.69 9.30
CA LEU A 297 -9.36 3.60 8.19
C LEU A 297 -10.79 4.13 8.31
N ILE A 298 -10.89 5.41 8.65
CA ILE A 298 -12.17 6.09 8.83
C ILE A 298 -12.49 6.90 7.58
N PHE A 299 -13.65 6.66 7.01
CA PHE A 299 -14.24 7.48 5.97
C PHE A 299 -15.19 8.51 6.60
N LEU A 300 -15.05 9.78 6.22
CA LEU A 300 -15.86 10.89 6.74
C LEU A 300 -16.26 11.84 5.61
N SER A 301 -17.56 12.02 5.36
CA SER A 301 -18.05 13.07 4.44
C SER A 301 -17.93 14.46 5.05
N GLN A 302 -17.78 15.49 4.21
CA GLN A 302 -17.61 16.89 4.63
C GLN A 302 -18.70 17.41 5.59
N GLY A 303 -19.95 16.97 5.42
CA GLY A 303 -21.09 17.33 6.27
C GLY A 303 -21.38 16.33 7.38
N GLY A 304 -20.58 15.26 7.48
CA GLY A 304 -20.73 14.23 8.50
C GLY A 304 -21.96 13.32 8.33
N GLU A 305 -22.62 13.35 7.18
CA GLU A 305 -23.76 12.47 6.89
C GLU A 305 -23.32 11.00 6.73
N VAL A 306 -22.10 10.78 6.24
CA VAL A 306 -21.50 9.45 6.09
C VAL A 306 -20.25 9.36 6.93
N LYS A 307 -20.26 8.42 7.87
CA LYS A 307 -19.13 8.09 8.75
C LYS A 307 -19.00 6.58 8.79
N LYS A 308 -17.85 6.04 8.41
CA LYS A 308 -17.68 4.59 8.28
C LYS A 308 -16.27 4.17 8.64
N ASP A 309 -16.15 3.08 9.40
CA ASP A 309 -14.89 2.38 9.57
C ASP A 309 -14.78 1.34 8.45
N LEU A 310 -13.78 1.49 7.58
CA LEU A 310 -13.57 0.63 6.41
C LEU A 310 -12.62 -0.55 6.67
N THR A 311 -12.09 -0.66 7.89
CA THR A 311 -11.03 -1.62 8.25
C THR A 311 -11.44 -3.08 8.04
N ASP A 312 -12.69 -3.42 8.32
CA ASP A 312 -13.18 -4.82 8.31
C ASP A 312 -14.07 -5.17 7.10
N GLU A 313 -14.38 -4.20 6.24
CA GLU A 313 -15.48 -4.36 5.27
C GLU A 313 -15.12 -5.15 4.01
N ALA A 314 -13.85 -5.33 3.65
CA ALA A 314 -13.48 -6.11 2.44
C ALA A 314 -13.32 -7.61 2.68
N GLY A 315 -13.78 -8.15 3.82
CA GLY A 315 -13.83 -9.60 4.04
C GLY A 315 -12.46 -10.29 4.15
N SER A 316 -11.38 -9.54 4.41
CA SER A 316 -10.05 -10.11 4.61
C SER A 316 -9.85 -10.52 6.07
N ASN A 317 -9.12 -11.62 6.31
CA ASN A 317 -8.89 -12.22 7.63
C ASN A 317 -8.02 -11.36 8.60
N GLY A 318 -7.97 -10.04 8.43
CA GLY A 318 -7.16 -9.15 9.27
C GLY A 318 -7.62 -7.70 9.24
N THR A 319 -7.45 -7.03 10.39
CA THR A 319 -7.84 -5.63 10.70
C THR A 319 -6.77 -4.61 10.27
N SER A 320 -5.89 -4.94 9.32
CA SER A 320 -4.72 -4.12 9.00
C SER A 320 -4.85 -3.46 7.63
N VAL A 321 -4.73 -2.14 7.57
CA VAL A 321 -4.64 -1.39 6.32
C VAL A 321 -3.17 -1.28 5.93
N GLN A 322 -2.84 -1.86 4.77
CA GLN A 322 -1.47 -1.89 4.25
C GLN A 322 -1.14 -0.60 3.50
N ALA A 323 -2.10 -0.10 2.71
CA ALA A 323 -1.99 1.16 1.99
C ALA A 323 -3.36 1.65 1.54
N VAL A 324 -3.49 2.96 1.40
CA VAL A 324 -4.66 3.61 0.83
C VAL A 324 -4.22 4.83 0.01
N ALA A 325 -4.85 5.06 -1.14
CA ALA A 325 -4.58 6.26 -1.94
C ALA A 325 -5.82 6.68 -2.74
N TRP A 326 -6.12 7.98 -2.71
CA TRP A 326 -7.11 8.60 -3.60
C TRP A 326 -6.62 8.68 -5.02
N HIS A 327 -7.55 8.53 -5.96
CA HIS A 327 -7.35 8.89 -7.35
C HIS A 327 -7.10 10.41 -7.47
N PRO A 328 -6.14 10.86 -8.30
CA PRO A 328 -5.74 12.26 -8.34
C PRO A 328 -6.85 13.21 -8.82
N ASN A 329 -7.74 12.73 -9.69
CA ASN A 329 -8.75 13.54 -10.38
C ASN A 329 -10.21 13.06 -10.20
N ARG A 330 -10.46 12.08 -9.32
CA ARG A 330 -11.79 11.46 -9.15
C ARG A 330 -12.02 11.10 -7.69
N ASP A 331 -13.28 10.94 -7.32
CA ASP A 331 -13.70 10.57 -5.97
C ASP A 331 -13.76 9.04 -5.80
N GLU A 332 -12.64 8.39 -6.10
CA GLU A 332 -12.43 6.95 -5.92
C GLU A 332 -11.04 6.72 -5.35
N PHE A 333 -10.84 5.61 -4.65
CA PHE A 333 -9.57 5.28 -4.00
C PHE A 333 -9.30 3.79 -4.05
N VAL A 334 -8.02 3.43 -3.96
CA VAL A 334 -7.63 2.02 -3.80
C VAL A 334 -7.25 1.79 -2.35
N LEU A 335 -7.70 0.65 -1.83
CA LEU A 335 -7.44 0.18 -0.47
C LEU A 335 -6.82 -1.21 -0.54
N ILE A 336 -5.59 -1.33 -0.05
CA ILE A 336 -4.95 -2.62 0.23
C ILE A 336 -5.13 -2.91 1.71
N GLN A 337 -5.85 -3.98 2.04
CA GLN A 337 -6.11 -4.34 3.42
C GLN A 337 -6.14 -5.85 3.67
N GLY A 338 -5.89 -6.19 4.92
CA GLY A 338 -5.65 -7.53 5.42
C GLY A 338 -4.17 -7.80 5.69
N PHE A 339 -3.91 -8.96 6.29
CA PHE A 339 -2.55 -9.48 6.41
C PHE A 339 -2.04 -9.94 5.04
N GLN A 340 -0.74 -9.76 4.80
CA GLN A 340 -0.11 -10.21 3.56
C GLN A 340 -0.21 -11.75 3.40
N PRO A 341 -0.56 -12.28 2.22
CA PRO A 341 -0.96 -11.57 1.00
C PRO A 341 -2.37 -10.95 1.15
N ALA A 342 -2.45 -9.65 0.87
CA ALA A 342 -3.64 -8.81 1.10
C ALA A 342 -4.47 -8.64 -0.18
N ALA A 343 -5.71 -8.19 -0.02
CA ALA A 343 -6.60 -7.83 -1.13
C ALA A 343 -6.48 -6.34 -1.45
N ALA A 344 -6.42 -6.00 -2.74
CA ALA A 344 -6.45 -4.63 -3.23
C ALA A 344 -7.79 -4.36 -3.91
N ASN A 345 -8.55 -3.39 -3.39
CA ASN A 345 -9.91 -3.09 -3.87
C ASN A 345 -10.02 -1.63 -4.28
N LEU A 346 -10.74 -1.38 -5.38
CA LEU A 346 -11.17 -0.05 -5.80
C LEU A 346 -12.48 0.30 -5.10
N TRP A 347 -12.52 1.47 -4.47
CA TRP A 347 -13.68 2.02 -3.78
C TRP A 347 -14.10 3.33 -4.43
N VAL A 348 -15.41 3.60 -4.43
CA VAL A 348 -15.96 4.83 -5.00
C VAL A 348 -16.79 5.56 -3.95
N TRP A 349 -16.63 6.88 -3.92
CA TRP A 349 -17.50 7.81 -3.20
C TRP A 349 -18.46 8.48 -4.19
N ASP A 350 -19.75 8.24 -4.01
CA ASP A 350 -20.80 8.97 -4.71
C ASP A 350 -21.46 9.95 -3.73
N GLU A 351 -21.16 11.23 -3.91
CA GLU A 351 -21.70 12.31 -3.08
C GLU A 351 -23.22 12.44 -3.21
N ALA A 352 -23.79 12.21 -4.40
CA ALA A 352 -25.22 12.38 -4.65
C ALA A 352 -26.04 11.30 -3.93
N SER A 353 -25.58 10.05 -3.97
CA SER A 353 -26.21 8.95 -3.23
C SER A 353 -25.72 8.82 -1.78
N LYS A 354 -24.74 9.64 -1.37
CA LYS A 354 -24.09 9.59 -0.05
C LYS A 354 -23.63 8.17 0.29
N LYS A 355 -22.97 7.52 -0.66
CA LYS A 355 -22.57 6.11 -0.55
C LYS A 355 -21.10 5.94 -0.86
N VAL A 356 -20.39 5.27 0.06
CA VAL A 356 -19.06 4.70 -0.18
C VAL A 356 -19.21 3.20 -0.37
N SER A 357 -18.69 2.66 -1.47
CA SER A 357 -18.78 1.23 -1.79
C SER A 357 -17.56 0.69 -2.51
N ASN A 358 -17.21 -0.55 -2.18
CA ASN A 358 -16.26 -1.34 -2.94
C ASN A 358 -16.86 -1.64 -4.32
N ARG A 359 -16.12 -1.28 -5.38
CA ARG A 359 -16.49 -1.44 -6.77
C ARG A 359 -15.94 -2.74 -7.34
N THR A 360 -14.63 -2.91 -7.28
CA THR A 360 -13.91 -4.02 -7.93
C THR A 360 -12.70 -4.44 -7.12
N CYS A 361 -12.47 -5.74 -7.07
CA CYS A 361 -11.23 -6.31 -6.55
C CYS A 361 -10.17 -6.31 -7.66
N LEU A 362 -9.09 -5.55 -7.47
CA LEU A 362 -7.97 -5.47 -8.43
C LEU A 362 -7.03 -6.66 -8.27
N LEU A 363 -6.77 -7.06 -7.02
CA LEU A 363 -5.96 -8.23 -6.67
C LEU A 363 -6.59 -8.91 -5.45
N GLU A 364 -6.94 -10.19 -5.56
CA GLU A 364 -7.55 -10.92 -4.44
C GLU A 364 -6.56 -11.24 -3.32
N LYS A 365 -5.36 -11.70 -3.69
CA LYS A 365 -4.28 -12.07 -2.75
C LYS A 365 -2.94 -11.76 -3.38
N ALA A 366 -2.35 -10.65 -2.99
CA ALA A 366 -1.03 -10.26 -3.47
C ALA A 366 -0.16 -9.68 -2.34
N HIS A 367 1.13 -9.91 -2.44
CA HIS A 367 2.12 -9.30 -1.56
C HIS A 367 2.38 -7.85 -2.00
N ARG A 368 1.44 -6.94 -1.74
CA ARG A 368 1.49 -5.52 -2.13
C ARG A 368 1.23 -4.63 -0.92
N ASN A 369 1.97 -3.55 -0.79
CA ASN A 369 1.87 -2.57 0.31
C ASN A 369 2.03 -1.12 -0.15
N THR A 370 2.07 -0.88 -1.47
CA THR A 370 2.28 0.45 -2.06
C THR A 370 1.28 0.67 -3.18
N ILE A 371 0.64 1.83 -3.17
CA ILE A 371 -0.31 2.28 -4.20
C ILE A 371 0.22 3.59 -4.78
N ARG A 372 0.30 3.70 -6.11
CA ARG A 372 0.63 4.95 -6.81
C ARG A 372 -0.20 5.09 -8.07
N PHE A 373 -1.06 6.10 -8.14
CA PHE A 373 -1.63 6.55 -9.40
C PHE A 373 -0.61 7.39 -10.16
N ASN A 374 -0.62 7.30 -11.50
CA ASN A 374 0.07 8.30 -12.30
C ASN A 374 -0.59 9.69 -12.12
N PRO A 375 0.07 10.79 -12.50
CA PRO A 375 -0.48 12.14 -12.29
C PRO A 375 -1.87 12.40 -12.87
N TYR A 376 -2.27 11.60 -13.87
CA TYR A 376 -3.56 11.73 -14.56
C TYR A 376 -4.65 10.80 -14.03
N GLY A 377 -4.27 9.72 -13.34
CA GLY A 377 -5.16 8.65 -12.91
C GLY A 377 -5.57 7.67 -14.02
N SER A 378 -4.92 7.67 -15.17
CA SER A 378 -5.15 6.67 -16.23
C SER A 378 -4.42 5.36 -15.96
N LEU A 379 -3.31 5.42 -15.23
CA LEU A 379 -2.52 4.26 -14.83
C LEU A 379 -2.38 4.18 -13.31
N LEU A 380 -2.37 2.96 -12.79
CA LEU A 380 -2.24 2.63 -11.38
C LEU A 380 -1.14 1.58 -11.22
N MET A 381 -0.26 1.78 -10.24
CA MET A 381 0.78 0.83 -9.84
C MET A 381 0.48 0.30 -8.43
N LEU A 382 0.46 -1.02 -8.30
CA LEU A 382 0.41 -1.73 -7.02
C LEU A 382 1.74 -2.46 -6.81
N GLY A 383 2.48 -2.07 -5.77
CA GLY A 383 3.84 -2.53 -5.50
C GLY A 383 3.99 -3.20 -4.15
N GLY A 384 4.89 -4.18 -4.05
CA GLY A 384 5.30 -4.82 -2.80
C GLY A 384 6.76 -4.52 -2.49
N PHE A 385 7.01 -3.49 -1.70
CA PHE A 385 8.37 -2.99 -1.42
C PHE A 385 8.82 -3.22 0.03
N GLY A 386 10.09 -2.92 0.31
CA GLY A 386 10.70 -3.15 1.63
C GLY A 386 10.96 -4.64 1.88
N ASN A 387 10.23 -5.25 2.80
CA ASN A 387 10.41 -6.66 3.18
C ASN A 387 9.72 -7.64 2.20
N LEU A 388 9.01 -7.12 1.20
CA LEU A 388 8.34 -7.91 0.17
C LEU A 388 9.26 -8.11 -1.04
N ALA A 389 8.93 -9.09 -1.88
CA ALA A 389 9.77 -9.54 -2.98
C ALA A 389 9.88 -8.57 -4.18
N GLY A 390 9.42 -7.32 -4.07
CA GLY A 390 9.53 -6.33 -5.15
C GLY A 390 8.54 -6.50 -6.29
N GLY A 391 7.49 -7.32 -6.14
CA GLY A 391 6.50 -7.50 -7.20
C GLY A 391 5.72 -6.22 -7.47
N VAL A 392 5.56 -5.86 -8.74
CA VAL A 392 4.86 -4.67 -9.22
C VAL A 392 3.82 -5.08 -10.26
N ASP A 393 2.60 -4.57 -10.13
CA ASP A 393 1.53 -4.75 -11.10
C ASP A 393 1.02 -3.38 -11.55
N PHE A 394 0.94 -3.19 -12.86
CA PHE A 394 0.40 -2.00 -13.48
C PHE A 394 -1.00 -2.29 -14.01
N PHE A 395 -1.90 -1.34 -13.77
CA PHE A 395 -3.28 -1.36 -14.24
C PHE A 395 -3.54 -0.10 -15.07
N GLY A 396 -4.34 -0.23 -16.13
CA GLY A 396 -4.83 0.89 -16.93
C GLY A 396 -6.33 1.04 -16.82
N ARG A 397 -6.81 2.28 -16.86
CA ARG A 397 -8.24 2.60 -16.84
C ARG A 397 -8.86 2.40 -18.23
N LEU A 398 -9.80 1.47 -18.33
CA LEU A 398 -10.69 1.34 -19.48
C LEU A 398 -12.11 1.64 -19.03
N GLU A 399 -12.68 2.69 -19.62
CA GLU A 399 -13.95 3.26 -19.18
C GLU A 399 -13.90 3.61 -17.69
N ASP A 400 -14.46 2.72 -16.88
CA ASP A 400 -14.81 2.95 -15.50
C ASP A 400 -14.20 1.87 -14.58
N GLU A 401 -13.37 0.99 -15.14
CA GLU A 401 -12.69 -0.10 -14.46
C GLU A 401 -11.18 -0.05 -14.71
N TYR A 402 -10.40 -0.59 -13.76
CA TYR A 402 -8.98 -0.79 -13.94
C TYR A 402 -8.71 -2.22 -14.39
N VAL A 403 -8.05 -2.37 -15.53
CA VAL A 403 -7.62 -3.66 -16.08
C VAL A 403 -6.12 -3.82 -15.91
N HIS A 404 -5.67 -5.05 -15.65
CA HIS A 404 -4.24 -5.35 -15.61
C HIS A 404 -3.62 -5.10 -16.99
N VAL A 405 -2.44 -4.46 -17.03
CA VAL A 405 -1.72 -4.17 -18.28
C VAL A 405 -0.33 -4.76 -18.32
N SER A 406 0.36 -4.89 -17.19
CA SER A 406 1.68 -5.53 -17.13
C SER A 406 2.13 -5.79 -15.69
N SER A 407 3.11 -6.67 -15.52
CA SER A 407 3.79 -6.91 -14.24
C SER A 407 5.30 -6.73 -14.38
N ALA A 408 5.95 -6.35 -13.28
CA ALA A 408 7.39 -6.22 -13.16
C ALA A 408 7.89 -6.74 -11.81
N THR A 409 9.22 -6.84 -11.65
CA THR A 409 9.86 -7.19 -10.39
C THR A 409 10.99 -6.21 -10.09
N ALA A 410 10.75 -5.31 -9.13
CA ALA A 410 11.67 -4.28 -8.67
C ALA A 410 12.13 -4.59 -7.24
N ASN A 411 13.11 -5.49 -7.13
CA ASN A 411 13.66 -5.96 -5.86
C ASN A 411 14.27 -4.81 -5.05
N CYS A 412 14.24 -4.92 -3.72
CA CYS A 412 14.93 -4.00 -2.80
C CYS A 412 14.54 -2.53 -2.92
N THR A 413 13.44 -2.22 -3.62
CA THR A 413 12.96 -0.85 -3.84
C THR A 413 12.72 -0.16 -2.50
N VAL A 414 13.33 1.02 -2.35
CA VAL A 414 13.18 1.90 -1.18
C VAL A 414 12.25 3.06 -1.50
N THR A 415 12.38 3.67 -2.67
CA THR A 415 11.47 4.72 -3.17
C THR A 415 10.97 4.38 -4.56
N ALA A 416 9.75 4.82 -4.86
CA ALA A 416 9.12 4.59 -6.14
C ALA A 416 8.12 5.71 -6.47
N GLU A 417 8.20 6.24 -7.68
CA GLU A 417 7.39 7.38 -8.14
C GLU A 417 7.16 7.35 -9.65
N TRP A 418 6.03 7.93 -10.07
CA TRP A 418 5.72 8.14 -11.47
C TRP A 418 6.52 9.32 -12.01
N ALA A 419 7.01 9.18 -13.24
CA ALA A 419 7.53 10.31 -13.98
C ALA A 419 6.41 11.31 -14.30
N PRO A 420 6.72 12.60 -14.52
CA PRO A 420 5.72 13.63 -14.79
C PRO A 420 4.91 13.39 -16.07
N ASP A 421 5.40 12.56 -16.98
CA ASP A 421 4.69 12.15 -18.20
C ASP A 421 3.58 11.11 -17.95
N GLY A 422 3.52 10.56 -16.74
CA GLY A 422 2.56 9.54 -16.33
C GLY A 422 2.66 8.21 -17.05
N ARG A 423 3.76 7.95 -17.77
CA ARG A 423 3.99 6.74 -18.59
C ARG A 423 5.15 5.90 -18.08
N HIS A 424 6.16 6.56 -17.52
CA HIS A 424 7.33 5.91 -16.95
C HIS A 424 7.26 5.88 -15.43
N PHE A 425 7.78 4.82 -14.85
CA PHE A 425 7.80 4.60 -13.41
C PHE A 425 9.23 4.39 -12.94
N LEU A 426 9.66 5.13 -11.92
CA LEU A 426 11.00 5.03 -11.36
C LEU A 426 10.94 4.24 -10.05
N THR A 427 11.86 3.31 -9.89
CA THR A 427 12.15 2.65 -8.61
C THR A 427 13.61 2.82 -8.27
N ALA A 428 13.92 3.10 -7.00
CA ALA A 428 15.29 3.27 -6.55
C ALA A 428 15.61 2.46 -5.30
N VAL A 429 16.85 1.98 -5.26
CA VAL A 429 17.43 1.26 -4.13
C VAL A 429 18.39 2.22 -3.42
N LEU A 430 18.04 2.64 -2.19
CA LEU A 430 18.74 3.73 -1.50
C LEU A 430 19.54 3.28 -0.27
N ALA A 431 20.72 3.85 -0.08
CA ALA A 431 21.53 3.79 1.13
C ALA A 431 21.03 4.81 2.18
N PRO A 432 21.21 4.54 3.49
CA PRO A 432 21.85 3.35 4.08
C PRO A 432 20.89 2.17 4.29
N ARG A 433 19.61 2.29 3.90
CA ARG A 433 18.59 1.24 4.10
C ARG A 433 19.00 -0.05 3.39
N MET A 434 19.39 0.08 2.12
CA MET A 434 20.02 -0.96 1.33
C MET A 434 21.48 -0.56 1.09
N ARG A 435 22.41 -1.44 1.46
CA ARG A 435 23.87 -1.20 1.35
C ARG A 435 24.50 -1.80 0.10
N VAL A 436 23.70 -2.44 -0.74
CA VAL A 436 24.10 -3.11 -1.97
C VAL A 436 23.03 -2.82 -3.03
N ASP A 437 23.42 -2.97 -4.30
CA ASP A 437 22.56 -2.78 -5.47
C ASP A 437 21.90 -1.39 -5.51
N ASN A 438 22.59 -0.36 -4.99
CA ASN A 438 22.08 1.00 -5.03
C ASN A 438 22.02 1.50 -6.47
N GLY A 439 20.86 2.02 -6.87
CA GLY A 439 20.59 2.29 -8.28
C GLY A 439 19.21 2.86 -8.51
N VAL A 440 19.04 3.47 -9.69
CA VAL A 440 17.73 3.86 -10.23
C VAL A 440 17.36 2.95 -11.39
N HIS A 441 16.08 2.60 -11.49
CA HIS A 441 15.54 1.81 -12.59
C HIS A 441 14.27 2.48 -13.10
N VAL A 442 14.17 2.65 -14.42
CA VAL A 442 13.00 3.23 -15.09
C VAL A 442 12.27 2.15 -15.87
N TRP A 443 10.97 2.04 -15.60
CA TRP A 443 10.07 1.04 -16.17
C TRP A 443 9.04 1.73 -17.05
N GLN A 444 8.73 1.12 -18.19
CA GLN A 444 7.59 1.55 -19.01
C GLN A 444 6.33 0.83 -18.52
N ALA A 445 5.37 1.57 -17.97
CA ALA A 445 4.24 0.97 -17.25
C ALA A 445 3.28 0.13 -18.11
N LEU A 446 3.11 0.49 -19.38
CA LEU A 446 2.24 -0.29 -20.29
C LEU A 446 2.82 -1.66 -20.67
N THR A 447 4.13 -1.85 -20.55
CA THR A 447 4.81 -3.09 -20.94
C THR A 447 5.45 -3.82 -19.76
N GLY A 448 5.67 -3.13 -18.65
CA GLY A 448 6.38 -3.66 -17.47
C GLY A 448 7.90 -3.80 -17.69
N ILE A 449 8.41 -3.35 -18.85
CA ILE A 449 9.81 -3.52 -19.24
C ILE A 449 10.66 -2.44 -18.56
N LYS A 450 11.78 -2.87 -17.97
CA LYS A 450 12.85 -1.96 -17.53
C LYS A 450 13.56 -1.39 -18.76
N VAL A 451 13.41 -0.09 -18.99
CA VAL A 451 13.94 0.60 -20.17
C VAL A 451 15.26 1.33 -19.89
N ALA A 452 15.52 1.70 -18.64
CA ALA A 452 16.79 2.31 -18.25
C ALA A 452 17.19 1.92 -16.82
N GLU A 453 18.49 1.93 -16.55
CA GLU A 453 19.06 1.74 -15.21
C GLU A 453 20.37 2.51 -15.04
N HIS A 454 20.69 2.86 -13.80
CA HIS A 454 22.00 3.42 -13.45
C HIS A 454 22.36 3.03 -12.02
N ASP A 455 23.51 2.39 -11.86
CA ASP A 455 24.03 1.93 -10.58
C ASP A 455 24.92 2.99 -9.91
N PHE A 456 24.89 3.02 -8.58
CA PHE A 456 25.69 3.91 -7.76
C PHE A 456 26.37 3.12 -6.63
N GLU A 457 27.53 3.59 -6.16
CA GLU A 457 28.17 3.02 -4.97
C GLU A 457 27.27 3.21 -3.74
N GLU A 458 26.81 4.44 -3.50
CA GLU A 458 25.78 4.77 -2.52
C GLU A 458 24.85 5.83 -3.11
N LEU A 459 23.58 5.49 -3.26
CA LEU A 459 22.52 6.41 -3.68
C LEU A 459 21.69 6.78 -2.46
N TYR A 460 21.64 8.05 -2.08
CA TYR A 460 20.90 8.49 -0.90
C TYR A 460 19.51 9.03 -1.19
N ASP A 461 19.27 9.55 -2.39
CA ASP A 461 17.97 10.11 -2.78
C ASP A 461 17.84 10.24 -4.31
N THR A 462 16.60 10.27 -4.79
CA THR A 462 16.27 10.59 -6.19
C THR A 462 14.85 11.14 -6.26
N GLN A 463 14.65 12.13 -7.12
CA GLN A 463 13.33 12.73 -7.31
C GLN A 463 13.17 13.25 -8.75
N TRP A 464 12.08 12.84 -9.42
CA TRP A 464 11.64 13.49 -10.65
C TRP A 464 11.41 14.98 -10.42
N ARG A 465 11.80 15.79 -11.40
CA ARG A 465 11.44 17.21 -11.40
C ARG A 465 9.92 17.32 -11.55
N PRO A 466 9.20 17.98 -10.63
CA PRO A 466 7.80 18.29 -10.82
C PRO A 466 7.59 19.12 -12.08
N GLU A 467 6.44 18.95 -12.72
CA GLU A 467 6.07 19.71 -13.91
C GLU A 467 4.67 20.30 -13.70
N PRO A 468 4.41 21.53 -14.16
CA PRO A 468 3.08 22.10 -14.11
C PRO A 468 2.04 21.20 -14.79
N VAL A 469 0.82 21.20 -14.24
CA VAL A 469 -0.30 20.44 -14.77
C VAL A 469 -0.53 20.81 -16.24
N GLY A 470 -0.72 19.79 -17.09
CA GLY A 470 -0.90 19.96 -18.54
C GLY A 470 0.38 19.95 -19.36
N GLY A 471 1.55 19.70 -18.73
CA GLY A 471 2.81 19.54 -19.43
C GLY A 471 2.81 18.36 -20.43
N PHE A 472 2.34 17.19 -20.04
CA PHE A 472 2.34 16.00 -20.91
C PHE A 472 0.94 15.54 -21.25
N ARG A 473 0.83 14.80 -22.38
CA ARG A 473 -0.41 14.11 -22.72
C ARG A 473 -0.51 12.83 -21.89
N ASP A 474 -1.73 12.55 -21.44
CA ASP A 474 -2.04 11.31 -20.77
C ASP A 474 -1.98 10.09 -21.73
N VAL A 475 -2.07 8.88 -21.18
CA VAL A 475 -2.23 7.62 -21.90
C VAL A 475 -3.65 7.50 -22.46
N LEU A 476 -3.76 7.14 -23.73
CA LEU A 476 -5.05 6.96 -24.38
C LEU A 476 -5.67 5.59 -24.03
N PRO A 477 -7.00 5.47 -23.96
CA PRO A 477 -7.67 4.19 -23.77
C PRO A 477 -7.28 3.12 -24.80
N GLU A 478 -7.00 3.52 -26.04
CA GLU A 478 -6.53 2.62 -27.10
C GLU A 478 -5.16 2.00 -26.78
N GLU A 479 -4.24 2.79 -26.19
CA GLU A 479 -2.92 2.32 -25.77
C GLU A 479 -3.04 1.31 -24.61
N ILE A 480 -3.95 1.57 -23.67
CA ILE A 480 -4.26 0.66 -22.56
C ILE A 480 -4.87 -0.64 -23.09
N ALA A 481 -5.85 -0.57 -24.00
CA ALA A 481 -6.48 -1.74 -24.59
C ALA A 481 -5.46 -2.63 -25.34
N ALA A 482 -4.54 -2.01 -26.08
CA ALA A 482 -3.46 -2.74 -26.75
C ALA A 482 -2.51 -3.42 -25.74
N ALA A 483 -2.14 -2.74 -24.66
CA ALA A 483 -1.29 -3.30 -23.60
C ALA A 483 -1.96 -4.49 -22.89
N THR A 484 -3.25 -4.37 -22.53
CA THR A 484 -4.02 -5.47 -21.94
C THR A 484 -4.10 -6.68 -22.86
N GLN A 485 -4.28 -6.49 -24.17
CA GLN A 485 -4.27 -7.59 -25.13
C GLN A 485 -2.90 -8.28 -25.19
N ALA A 486 -1.81 -7.51 -25.19
CA ALA A 486 -0.45 -8.03 -25.19
C ALA A 486 -0.14 -8.86 -23.93
N ASP A 487 -0.57 -8.38 -22.76
CA ASP A 487 -0.40 -9.08 -21.47
C ASP A 487 -1.13 -10.44 -21.47
N VAL A 488 -2.38 -10.48 -21.94
CA VAL A 488 -3.17 -11.72 -22.05
C VAL A 488 -2.49 -12.73 -22.98
N ILE A 489 -1.95 -12.27 -24.13
CA ILE A 489 -1.23 -13.14 -25.07
C ILE A 489 0.05 -13.68 -24.42
N GLY A 490 0.85 -12.80 -23.80
CA GLY A 490 2.08 -13.19 -23.10
C GLY A 490 1.85 -14.21 -21.98
N ALA A 491 0.78 -14.01 -21.20
CA ALA A 491 0.38 -14.95 -20.14
C ALA A 491 -0.02 -16.33 -20.70
N ALA A 492 -0.75 -16.36 -21.84
CA ALA A 492 -1.12 -17.60 -22.51
C ALA A 492 0.09 -18.36 -23.07
N GLU A 493 1.05 -17.64 -23.68
CA GLU A 493 2.31 -18.22 -24.17
C GLU A 493 3.15 -18.80 -23.02
N PHE A 494 3.31 -18.06 -21.93
CA PHE A 494 4.06 -18.53 -20.75
C PHE A 494 3.42 -19.77 -20.11
N ALA A 495 2.08 -19.82 -20.04
CA ALA A 495 1.36 -20.99 -19.56
C ALA A 495 1.54 -22.21 -20.48
N SER A 496 1.69 -22.00 -21.79
CA SER A 496 1.97 -23.06 -22.76
C SER A 496 3.39 -23.64 -22.63
N ASN A 497 4.39 -22.79 -22.35
CA ASN A 497 5.79 -23.20 -22.18
C ASN A 497 6.06 -23.98 -20.88
N LYS A 498 5.26 -23.75 -19.83
CA LYS A 498 5.31 -24.56 -18.59
C LYS A 498 4.83 -26.01 -18.75
N LYS A 499 4.30 -26.42 -19.91
CA LYS A 499 3.90 -27.82 -20.18
C LYS A 499 5.05 -28.75 -20.60
N SER A 500 6.30 -28.30 -20.55
CA SER A 500 7.47 -29.19 -20.63
C SER A 500 7.77 -29.77 -19.24
N ALA A 501 7.12 -30.88 -18.88
CA ALA A 501 7.47 -31.64 -17.67
C ALA A 501 8.94 -32.09 -17.73
N TYR A 502 9.71 -31.78 -16.68
CA TYR A 502 11.08 -32.23 -16.48
C TYR A 502 11.14 -33.76 -16.57
N ARG A 503 11.93 -34.28 -17.53
CA ARG A 503 12.18 -35.73 -17.70
C ARG A 503 13.51 -36.09 -17.06
N PRO A 504 13.54 -36.83 -15.94
CA PRO A 504 14.78 -37.24 -15.31
C PRO A 504 15.61 -38.13 -16.26
N PRO A 505 16.95 -37.97 -16.33
CA PRO A 505 17.81 -38.64 -17.29
C PRO A 505 17.76 -40.17 -17.34
N LYS A 506 17.29 -40.84 -16.26
CA LYS A 506 17.28 -42.31 -16.15
C LYS A 506 15.99 -43.00 -16.63
N ALA A 507 14.97 -42.26 -17.07
CA ALA A 507 13.69 -42.83 -17.51
C ALA A 507 13.56 -42.93 -19.04
N ARG A 508 14.63 -43.35 -19.73
CA ARG A 508 14.62 -43.59 -21.18
C ARG A 508 14.70 -45.11 -21.42
N GLY A 509 13.59 -45.82 -21.20
CA GLY A 509 13.46 -47.27 -21.40
C GLY A 509 12.00 -47.74 -21.41
N GLU A 510 11.72 -48.82 -22.13
CA GLU A 510 10.42 -49.28 -22.65
C GLU A 510 9.28 -49.58 -21.64
N THR A 511 9.51 -49.44 -20.33
CA THR A 511 8.47 -49.65 -19.30
C THR A 511 7.55 -48.46 -19.07
N ALA A 512 7.81 -47.32 -19.74
CA ALA A 512 7.05 -46.08 -19.58
C ALA A 512 5.58 -46.16 -20.04
N ASN A 513 5.26 -47.00 -21.02
CA ASN A 513 3.89 -47.13 -21.53
C ASN A 513 2.96 -47.85 -20.55
N MET A 514 3.48 -48.75 -19.71
CA MET A 514 2.68 -49.54 -18.76
C MET A 514 2.29 -48.72 -17.52
N VAL A 515 3.21 -47.90 -17.00
CA VAL A 515 2.96 -47.03 -15.84
C VAL A 515 2.01 -45.89 -16.21
N ALA A 516 2.14 -45.36 -17.43
CA ALA A 516 1.23 -44.33 -17.93
C ALA A 516 -0.19 -44.87 -18.17
N ALA A 517 -0.35 -46.13 -18.60
CA ALA A 517 -1.67 -46.78 -18.75
C ALA A 517 -2.34 -47.10 -17.40
N MET A 518 -1.56 -47.48 -16.38
CA MET A 518 -2.07 -47.66 -15.01
C MET A 518 -2.57 -46.34 -14.38
N MET A 519 -1.86 -45.23 -14.60
CA MET A 519 -2.27 -43.91 -14.09
C MET A 519 -3.48 -43.31 -14.84
N ARG A 520 -3.77 -43.78 -16.06
CA ARG A 520 -4.97 -43.42 -16.83
C ARG A 520 -6.17 -44.35 -16.57
N GLY A 521 -6.00 -45.39 -15.74
CA GLY A 521 -7.07 -46.33 -15.39
C GLY A 521 -7.44 -47.32 -16.50
N GLU A 522 -6.55 -47.55 -17.48
CA GLU A 522 -6.80 -48.40 -18.64
C GLU A 522 -6.58 -49.90 -18.33
N VAL A 523 -5.97 -50.24 -17.18
CA VAL A 523 -5.68 -51.62 -16.75
C VAL A 523 -5.89 -51.76 -15.24
N ALA A 524 -6.62 -52.79 -14.80
CA ALA A 524 -6.90 -53.03 -13.37
C ALA A 524 -5.69 -53.66 -12.64
N ALA A 525 -5.44 -53.22 -11.41
CA ALA A 525 -4.43 -53.82 -10.52
C ALA A 525 -4.93 -55.17 -9.95
N PRO A 526 -4.04 -56.15 -9.69
CA PRO A 526 -4.45 -57.42 -9.11
C PRO A 526 -4.80 -57.27 -7.62
N ASP A 527 -5.87 -57.94 -7.19
CA ASP A 527 -6.30 -58.06 -5.80
C ASP A 527 -5.28 -58.84 -4.97
N ASP A 528 -4.82 -58.27 -3.84
CA ASP A 528 -4.06 -59.01 -2.83
C ASP A 528 -4.87 -59.05 -1.52
N ASP A 529 -5.55 -60.19 -1.36
CA ASP A 529 -6.36 -60.54 -0.20
C ASP A 529 -5.48 -61.28 0.82
N ARG A 530 -4.93 -60.56 1.82
CA ARG A 530 -4.36 -61.19 3.03
C ARG A 530 -4.59 -60.36 4.30
N ARG A 531 -5.50 -60.90 5.11
CA ARG A 531 -6.07 -60.40 6.37
C ARG A 531 -5.10 -60.39 7.58
N ARG A 532 -5.18 -59.28 8.33
CA ARG A 532 -5.37 -59.09 9.81
C ARG A 532 -4.38 -59.67 10.87
N LYS A 533 -3.98 -58.70 11.74
CA LYS A 533 -3.82 -58.69 13.24
C LYS A 533 -2.42 -59.01 13.84
N PRO A 534 -2.13 -58.61 15.11
CA PRO A 534 -1.99 -57.25 15.65
C PRO A 534 -0.64 -57.03 16.40
N ARG A 535 -0.24 -55.77 16.61
CA ARG A 535 1.04 -55.39 17.22
C ARG A 535 1.00 -55.50 18.75
N GLN A 536 1.87 -56.35 19.33
CA GLN A 536 2.21 -56.37 20.76
C GLN A 536 3.69 -55.99 20.99
N GLN A 537 3.95 -55.59 22.23
CA GLN A 537 5.02 -54.73 22.74
C GLN A 537 6.39 -55.39 22.97
N LYS A 538 7.39 -54.52 23.25
CA LYS A 538 8.65 -54.73 24.00
C LYS A 538 9.75 -55.53 23.27
N ALA A 539 11.05 -55.36 23.51
CA ALA A 539 11.86 -54.43 24.31
C ALA A 539 13.34 -54.58 23.87
N ARG A 540 14.09 -53.49 24.06
CA ARG A 540 15.51 -53.36 24.48
C ARG A 540 16.35 -54.62 24.76
N GLY A 541 17.64 -54.53 24.39
CA GLY A 541 18.79 -55.29 24.88
C GLY A 541 19.73 -55.65 23.71
N ASP A 542 20.84 -54.93 23.51
CA ASP A 542 22.19 -55.14 24.07
C ASP A 542 23.04 -55.93 23.03
N GLU A 543 24.09 -55.30 22.46
CA GLU A 543 25.52 -55.61 22.71
C GLU A 543 25.91 -57.00 22.15
N GLU A 544 26.98 -57.24 21.37
CA GLU A 544 28.36 -56.77 21.44
C GLU A 544 29.16 -57.40 20.27
N GLN A 545 30.32 -56.77 19.94
CA GLN A 545 31.60 -57.36 19.44
C GLN A 545 31.61 -58.19 18.13
N GLY A 546 32.61 -58.12 17.24
CA GLY A 546 33.93 -57.48 17.21
C GLY A 546 34.82 -58.20 16.18
N ALA A 547 35.85 -57.48 15.67
CA ALA A 547 37.11 -57.97 15.07
C ALA A 547 37.04 -58.81 13.75
N GLU A 548 37.95 -58.81 12.78
CA GLU A 548 39.28 -58.21 12.52
C GLU A 548 39.66 -58.57 11.05
N GLY A 549 40.64 -57.89 10.45
CA GLY A 549 41.38 -58.43 9.29
C GLY A 549 41.83 -57.40 8.23
N GLU A 550 43.03 -56.85 8.43
CA GLU A 550 43.81 -56.07 7.45
C GLU A 550 44.40 -56.95 6.33
N GLU A 551 44.60 -56.39 5.14
CA GLU A 551 45.89 -56.38 4.40
C GLU A 551 45.77 -55.56 3.08
N HIS A 552 46.71 -54.63 2.86
CA HIS A 552 46.96 -53.79 1.67
C HIS A 552 48.28 -54.25 1.00
N PRO A 553 48.56 -54.06 -0.31
CA PRO A 553 49.06 -52.77 -0.87
C PRO A 553 48.67 -52.52 -2.37
N ALA A 554 48.38 -51.28 -2.84
CA ALA A 554 49.21 -50.13 -3.26
C ALA A 554 49.41 -49.99 -4.80
N ASP A 555 48.96 -48.84 -5.34
CA ASP A 555 49.48 -47.99 -6.45
C ASP A 555 48.31 -47.24 -7.11
N ASP A 556 48.35 -45.98 -7.55
CA ASP A 556 49.14 -44.79 -7.28
C ASP A 556 48.35 -43.61 -7.91
N GLN A 557 48.60 -42.39 -7.43
CA GLN A 557 48.41 -41.07 -8.07
C GLN A 557 47.11 -40.25 -7.91
N HIS A 558 47.33 -39.13 -7.20
CA HIS A 558 46.91 -37.73 -7.47
C HIS A 558 45.90 -37.03 -6.53
N ARG A 559 46.51 -36.30 -5.58
CA ARG A 559 46.30 -34.89 -5.14
C ARG A 559 44.89 -34.38 -4.76
N GLN A 560 44.79 -33.97 -3.50
CA GLN A 560 43.61 -33.44 -2.78
C GLN A 560 43.16 -32.03 -3.19
N PRO A 561 41.86 -31.71 -2.95
CA PRO A 561 41.48 -30.61 -2.04
C PRO A 561 40.49 -31.06 -0.93
N PRO A 562 40.19 -30.20 0.08
CA PRO A 562 39.74 -30.62 1.40
C PRO A 562 38.23 -30.90 1.55
N SER A 563 37.96 -31.73 2.55
CA SER A 563 36.71 -32.15 3.20
C SER A 563 35.50 -31.19 3.13
N ALA A 564 34.37 -31.76 2.71
CA ALA A 564 33.02 -31.21 2.90
C ALA A 564 32.58 -31.33 4.38
N PRO A 565 31.90 -30.31 4.94
CA PRO A 565 31.38 -30.35 6.31
C PRO A 565 30.08 -31.20 6.42
N PRO A 566 29.79 -31.76 7.61
CA PRO A 566 28.58 -32.55 7.86
C PRO A 566 27.30 -31.69 7.92
N PRO A 567 26.10 -32.30 7.76
CA PRO A 567 24.83 -31.58 7.75
C PRO A 567 24.53 -30.90 9.10
N ALA A 568 24.07 -29.65 9.01
CA ALA A 568 23.83 -28.75 10.12
C ALA A 568 22.67 -29.21 11.04
N SER A 569 22.91 -29.07 12.34
CA SER A 569 21.94 -29.21 13.42
C SER A 569 20.87 -28.10 13.36
N PRO A 570 19.65 -28.33 13.88
CA PRO A 570 18.62 -27.29 13.97
C PRO A 570 19.08 -26.14 14.89
N PRO A 571 18.61 -24.90 14.64
CA PRO A 571 19.07 -23.71 15.34
C PRO A 571 18.69 -23.73 16.84
N PRO A 572 19.50 -23.13 17.72
CA PRO A 572 19.16 -22.97 19.13
C PRO A 572 17.98 -21.99 19.30
N PRO A 573 17.19 -22.13 20.38
CA PRO A 573 16.16 -21.14 20.70
C PRO A 573 16.78 -19.76 20.99
N PRO A 574 16.04 -18.67 20.76
CA PRO A 574 16.54 -17.30 20.91
C PRO A 574 17.01 -17.00 22.35
N PRO A 575 17.90 -16.00 22.54
CA PRO A 575 18.46 -15.69 23.85
C PRO A 575 17.33 -15.33 24.84
N GLN A 576 17.29 -16.04 25.96
CA GLN A 576 16.45 -15.67 27.09
C GLN A 576 16.91 -14.31 27.61
N GLY A 577 16.19 -13.27 27.21
CA GLY A 577 16.22 -11.97 27.87
C GLY A 577 15.85 -12.16 29.34
N ARG A 578 16.74 -11.69 30.21
CA ARG A 578 16.48 -11.51 31.63
C ARG A 578 15.28 -10.58 31.82
N SER A 579 14.21 -11.06 32.44
CA SER A 579 13.34 -10.26 33.30
C SER A 579 12.40 -11.16 34.10
N ALA A 580 12.93 -11.87 35.10
CA ALA A 580 12.15 -12.15 36.30
C ALA A 580 12.15 -10.85 37.15
N PRO A 581 11.04 -10.49 37.83
CA PRO A 581 10.98 -9.23 38.58
C PRO A 581 12.07 -9.18 39.67
N PRO A 582 12.64 -8.00 40.01
CA PRO A 582 13.83 -7.88 40.86
C PRO A 582 13.70 -8.42 42.29
N GLN A 583 12.51 -8.85 42.70
CA GLN A 583 12.21 -9.20 44.09
C GLN A 583 12.55 -10.65 44.45
N GLN A 584 12.54 -11.60 43.50
CA GLN A 584 12.80 -13.03 43.82
C GLN A 584 14.29 -13.38 43.92
N GLU A 585 15.16 -12.74 43.14
CA GLU A 585 16.62 -12.96 43.23
C GLU A 585 17.22 -12.28 44.48
N GLU A 586 16.64 -11.16 44.93
CA GLU A 586 17.03 -10.48 46.16
C GLU A 586 16.57 -11.23 47.42
N LEU A 587 15.38 -11.84 47.40
CA LEU A 587 14.89 -12.75 48.45
C LEU A 587 15.76 -14.01 48.56
N ALA A 588 16.11 -14.65 47.45
CA ALA A 588 16.97 -15.83 47.45
C ALA A 588 18.40 -15.50 47.94
N ARG A 589 18.95 -14.32 47.63
CA ARG A 589 20.24 -13.86 48.16
C ARG A 589 20.18 -13.53 49.66
N ARG A 590 19.08 -12.94 50.14
CA ARG A 590 18.87 -12.68 51.59
C ARG A 590 18.71 -13.98 52.38
N GLU A 591 18.00 -14.97 51.85
CA GLU A 591 17.88 -16.28 52.49
C GLU A 591 19.21 -17.04 52.51
N ALA A 592 20.00 -16.98 51.44
CA ALA A 592 21.34 -17.58 51.40
C ALA A 592 22.32 -16.91 52.38
N GLN A 593 22.25 -15.57 52.53
CA GLN A 593 23.06 -14.82 53.51
C GLN A 593 22.61 -15.08 54.95
N ALA A 594 21.30 -15.22 55.20
CA ALA A 594 20.78 -15.57 56.52
C ALA A 594 21.20 -16.99 56.96
N ASN A 595 21.17 -17.97 56.05
CA ASN A 595 21.61 -19.33 56.34
C ASN A 595 23.13 -19.44 56.55
N ALA A 596 23.93 -18.63 55.84
CA ALA A 596 25.37 -18.53 56.07
C ALA A 596 25.71 -17.89 57.44
N ALA A 597 24.95 -16.89 57.88
CA ALA A 597 25.13 -16.24 59.18
C ALA A 597 24.79 -17.16 60.35
N VAL A 598 23.73 -17.98 60.23
CA VAL A 598 23.33 -18.97 61.25
C VAL A 598 24.37 -20.09 61.36
N THR A 599 24.96 -20.51 60.24
CA THR A 599 26.01 -21.55 60.22
C THR A 599 27.34 -21.03 60.80
N ALA A 600 27.69 -19.76 60.56
CA ALA A 600 28.86 -19.11 61.14
C ALA A 600 28.73 -18.88 62.66
N ALA A 601 27.52 -18.53 63.14
CA ALA A 601 27.24 -18.37 64.57
C ALA A 601 27.28 -19.72 65.33
N ALA A 602 26.83 -20.81 64.70
CA ALA A 602 26.90 -22.15 65.28
C ALA A 602 28.35 -22.68 65.39
N GLN A 603 29.24 -22.31 64.47
CA GLN A 603 30.66 -22.70 64.52
C GLN A 603 31.48 -21.88 65.52
N GLN A 604 31.12 -20.62 65.79
CA GLN A 604 31.79 -19.79 66.80
C GLN A 604 31.42 -20.17 68.24
N ALA A 605 30.21 -20.69 68.48
CA ALA A 605 29.78 -21.15 69.81
C ALA A 605 30.46 -22.46 70.26
N ALA A 606 31.04 -23.25 69.34
CA ALA A 606 31.71 -24.51 69.66
C ALA A 606 33.17 -24.35 70.17
N SER A 607 33.71 -23.12 70.25
CA SER A 607 35.14 -22.87 70.51
C SER A 607 35.48 -22.21 71.86
N ARG A 608 34.50 -22.02 72.77
CA ARG A 608 34.77 -21.54 74.14
C ARG A 608 34.11 -22.44 75.18
N GLY A 609 34.83 -23.50 75.58
CA GLY A 609 34.49 -24.34 76.73
C GLY A 609 35.55 -24.23 77.84
N GLY A 610 35.09 -24.07 79.09
CA GLY A 610 35.86 -24.09 80.35
C GLY A 610 35.48 -22.87 81.20
N TYR A 611 34.86 -22.93 82.38
CA TYR A 611 34.83 -23.92 83.49
C TYR A 611 33.53 -23.73 84.34
N PRO A 612 33.22 -24.57 85.34
CA PRO A 612 31.85 -25.01 85.65
C PRO A 612 31.17 -24.41 86.89
N ALA A 613 29.88 -24.79 87.00
CA ALA A 613 29.07 -25.05 88.20
C ALA A 613 28.08 -23.96 88.68
N GLY A 614 26.81 -24.38 88.80
CA GLY A 614 25.71 -23.64 89.43
C GLY A 614 24.35 -24.33 89.19
N SER A 615 24.06 -25.38 89.95
CA SER A 615 22.93 -26.32 89.81
C SER A 615 21.53 -25.76 90.17
N ALA A 616 21.25 -24.50 89.87
CA ALA A 616 19.91 -23.88 90.04
C ALA A 616 19.34 -23.29 88.74
N GLY A 617 20.16 -23.09 87.70
CA GLY A 617 19.71 -22.61 86.38
C GLY A 617 19.23 -23.72 85.43
N ALA A 618 19.55 -24.99 85.72
CA ALA A 618 19.27 -26.11 84.81
C ALA A 618 17.76 -26.40 84.66
N ALA A 619 16.97 -26.25 85.72
CA ALA A 619 15.52 -26.50 85.68
C ALA A 619 14.76 -25.38 84.93
N ALA A 620 15.15 -24.12 85.11
CA ALA A 620 14.57 -22.99 84.38
C ALA A 620 14.97 -22.99 82.89
N ALA A 621 16.22 -23.37 82.59
CA ALA A 621 16.69 -23.54 81.22
C ALA A 621 16.00 -24.72 80.50
N GLN A 622 15.72 -25.83 81.20
CA GLN A 622 14.93 -26.94 80.65
C GLN A 622 13.46 -26.55 80.41
N GLN A 623 12.83 -25.78 81.30
CA GLN A 623 11.47 -25.28 81.06
C GLN A 623 11.41 -24.29 79.89
N GLN A 624 12.36 -23.37 79.78
CA GLN A 624 12.42 -22.44 78.64
C GLN A 624 12.73 -23.15 77.31
N ALA A 625 13.62 -24.17 77.31
CA ALA A 625 13.91 -24.96 76.12
C ALA A 625 12.69 -25.80 75.68
N ALA A 626 11.96 -26.40 76.62
CA ALA A 626 10.71 -27.12 76.32
C ALA A 626 9.62 -26.18 75.78
N GLN A 627 9.52 -24.96 76.34
CA GLN A 627 8.56 -23.96 75.87
C GLN A 627 8.92 -23.44 74.47
N GLN A 628 10.22 -23.24 74.16
CA GLN A 628 10.67 -22.90 72.81
C GLN A 628 10.45 -24.03 71.79
N GLN A 629 10.67 -25.29 72.17
CA GLN A 629 10.36 -26.43 71.30
C GLN A 629 8.86 -26.57 71.04
N ALA A 630 8.01 -26.33 72.04
CA ALA A 630 6.56 -26.34 71.87
C ALA A 630 6.09 -25.22 70.92
N ILE A 631 6.65 -24.00 71.04
CA ILE A 631 6.36 -22.88 70.14
C ILE A 631 6.84 -23.19 68.71
N GLN A 632 8.03 -23.77 68.53
CA GLN A 632 8.52 -24.19 67.21
C GLN A 632 7.64 -25.28 66.59
N GLN A 633 7.17 -26.26 67.36
CA GLN A 633 6.27 -27.30 66.85
C GLN A 633 4.91 -26.72 66.46
N GLN A 634 4.34 -25.78 67.24
CA GLN A 634 3.11 -25.08 66.86
C GLN A 634 3.29 -24.23 65.61
N ALA A 635 4.40 -23.51 65.49
CA ALA A 635 4.71 -22.71 64.30
C ALA A 635 4.88 -23.60 63.05
N ALA A 636 5.57 -24.73 63.17
CA ALA A 636 5.72 -25.70 62.08
C ALA A 636 4.38 -26.30 61.64
N GLN A 637 3.48 -26.62 62.59
CA GLN A 637 2.13 -27.10 62.26
C GLN A 637 1.27 -26.04 61.56
N GLN A 638 1.38 -24.76 61.95
CA GLN A 638 0.68 -23.66 61.28
C GLN A 638 1.18 -23.44 59.85
N VAL A 639 2.49 -23.50 59.62
CA VAL A 639 3.08 -23.39 58.27
C VAL A 639 2.65 -24.56 57.40
N ALA A 640 2.65 -25.79 57.94
CA ALA A 640 2.20 -26.97 57.21
C ALA A 640 0.70 -26.88 56.83
N GLN A 641 -0.15 -26.36 57.72
CA GLN A 641 -1.56 -26.12 57.41
C GLN A 641 -1.77 -25.04 56.34
N GLN A 642 -0.99 -23.95 56.38
CA GLN A 642 -1.06 -22.91 55.33
C GLN A 642 -0.58 -23.44 53.97
N GLN A 643 0.50 -24.22 53.93
CA GLN A 643 0.98 -24.84 52.69
C GLN A 643 -0.04 -25.83 52.12
N ALA A 644 -0.69 -26.63 52.97
CA ALA A 644 -1.75 -27.54 52.54
C ALA A 644 -2.97 -26.79 51.98
N GLN A 645 -3.37 -25.67 52.61
CA GLN A 645 -4.43 -24.80 52.07
C GLN A 645 -4.06 -24.18 50.73
N GLN A 646 -2.83 -23.71 50.56
CA GLN A 646 -2.37 -23.14 49.29
C GLN A 646 -2.35 -24.19 48.16
N GLN A 647 -1.91 -25.42 48.45
CA GLN A 647 -1.93 -26.52 47.48
C GLN A 647 -3.37 -26.92 47.10
N ALA A 648 -4.31 -26.92 48.05
CA ALA A 648 -5.72 -27.20 47.78
C ALA A 648 -6.35 -26.14 46.88
N VAL A 649 -6.08 -24.85 47.14
CA VAL A 649 -6.56 -23.74 46.31
C VAL A 649 -5.96 -23.80 44.90
N GLN A 650 -4.67 -24.13 44.76
CA GLN A 650 -4.05 -24.31 43.45
C GLN A 650 -4.66 -25.48 42.66
N GLN A 651 -4.93 -26.62 43.30
CA GLN A 651 -5.57 -27.75 42.64
C GLN A 651 -6.99 -27.42 42.18
N GLN A 652 -7.75 -26.69 43.00
CA GLN A 652 -9.10 -26.25 42.64
C GLN A 652 -9.09 -25.25 41.47
N ALA A 653 -8.13 -24.33 41.44
CA ALA A 653 -7.94 -23.40 40.33
C ALA A 653 -7.55 -24.13 39.03
N GLN A 654 -6.69 -25.14 39.10
CA GLN A 654 -6.33 -25.95 37.93
C GLN A 654 -7.53 -26.74 37.37
N GLN A 655 -8.38 -27.30 38.25
CA GLN A 655 -9.59 -28.01 37.80
C GLN A 655 -10.59 -27.06 37.13
N GLN A 656 -10.79 -25.85 37.68
CA GLN A 656 -11.66 -24.84 37.06
C GLN A 656 -11.12 -24.38 35.70
N ALA A 657 -9.80 -24.16 35.58
CA ALA A 657 -9.17 -23.81 34.31
C ALA A 657 -9.33 -24.91 33.25
N GLN A 658 -9.20 -26.18 33.64
CA GLN A 658 -9.42 -27.31 32.73
C GLN A 658 -10.88 -27.40 32.27
N GLN A 659 -11.85 -27.16 33.17
CA GLN A 659 -13.28 -27.15 32.80
C GLN A 659 -13.61 -25.99 31.84
N GLN A 660 -13.06 -24.80 32.07
CA GLN A 660 -13.25 -23.65 31.18
C GLN A 660 -12.63 -23.90 29.79
N ALA A 661 -11.43 -24.50 29.74
CA ALA A 661 -10.80 -24.87 28.47
C ALA A 661 -11.63 -25.88 27.67
N GLN A 662 -12.21 -26.89 28.34
CA GLN A 662 -13.11 -27.85 27.68
C GLN A 662 -14.39 -27.19 27.15
N GLN A 663 -14.98 -26.25 27.90
CA GLN A 663 -16.16 -25.52 27.44
C GLN A 663 -15.85 -24.62 26.23
N GLN A 664 -14.69 -23.97 26.21
CA GLN A 664 -14.25 -23.18 25.04
C GLN A 664 -14.02 -24.05 23.81
N LEU A 665 -13.41 -25.23 23.97
CA LEU A 665 -13.20 -26.16 22.85
C LEU A 665 -14.54 -26.64 22.24
N LEU A 666 -15.53 -26.93 23.10
CA LEU A 666 -16.87 -27.32 22.66
C LEU A 666 -17.58 -26.18 21.92
N LEU A 667 -17.45 -24.94 22.40
CA LEU A 667 -18.01 -23.76 21.75
C LEU A 667 -17.38 -23.53 20.37
N LEU A 668 -16.06 -23.67 20.27
CA LEU A 668 -15.33 -23.54 19.00
C LEU A 668 -15.77 -24.60 17.99
N GLN A 669 -15.93 -25.85 18.43
CA GLN A 669 -16.42 -26.92 17.57
C GLN A 669 -17.84 -26.65 17.06
N LYS A 670 -18.72 -26.13 17.92
CA LYS A 670 -20.09 -25.74 17.53
C LYS A 670 -20.11 -24.60 16.54
N GLN A 671 -19.23 -23.60 16.70
CA GLN A 671 -19.08 -22.50 15.74
C GLN A 671 -18.57 -22.98 14.38
N GLN A 672 -17.59 -23.89 14.35
CA GLN A 672 -17.10 -24.50 13.10
C GLN A 672 -18.20 -25.27 12.36
N GLN A 673 -19.01 -26.05 13.08
CA GLN A 673 -20.14 -26.77 12.48
C GLN A 673 -21.20 -25.81 11.92
N ALA A 674 -21.51 -24.73 12.64
CA ALA A 674 -22.45 -23.71 12.16
C ALA A 674 -21.92 -22.97 10.91
N ALA A 675 -20.61 -22.67 10.87
CA ALA A 675 -19.97 -22.05 9.71
C ALA A 675 -20.01 -22.97 8.49
N LEU A 676 -19.72 -24.26 8.66
CA LEU A 676 -19.80 -25.25 7.59
C LEU A 676 -21.23 -25.40 7.04
N GLN A 677 -22.24 -25.39 7.91
CA GLN A 677 -23.64 -25.43 7.48
C GLN A 677 -24.04 -24.18 6.69
N LYS A 678 -23.61 -22.98 7.12
CA LYS A 678 -23.84 -21.75 6.35
C LYS A 678 -23.17 -21.79 4.98
N GLN A 679 -21.94 -22.31 4.90
CA GLN A 679 -21.24 -22.47 3.63
C GLN A 679 -21.97 -23.42 2.67
N GLN A 680 -22.47 -24.54 3.17
CA GLN A 680 -23.26 -25.48 2.36
C GLN A 680 -24.56 -24.87 1.86
N GLN A 681 -25.28 -24.11 2.71
CA GLN A 681 -26.50 -23.41 2.30
C GLN A 681 -26.20 -22.36 1.22
N GLN A 682 -25.10 -21.62 1.36
CA GLN A 682 -24.70 -20.61 0.37
C GLN A 682 -24.33 -21.25 -0.97
N GLN A 683 -23.63 -22.39 -0.97
CA GLN A 683 -23.36 -23.15 -2.20
C GLN A 683 -24.64 -23.64 -2.88
N GLN A 684 -25.61 -24.15 -2.12
CA GLN A 684 -26.90 -24.58 -2.68
C GLN A 684 -27.69 -23.42 -3.28
N GLN A 685 -27.68 -22.24 -2.63
CA GLN A 685 -28.32 -21.04 -3.17
C GLN A 685 -27.65 -20.57 -4.47
N LEU A 686 -26.31 -20.57 -4.51
CA LEU A 686 -25.56 -20.18 -5.71
C LEU A 686 -25.85 -21.14 -6.88
N GLN A 687 -25.95 -22.44 -6.59
CA GLN A 687 -26.28 -23.45 -7.59
C GLN A 687 -27.71 -23.27 -8.13
N GLN A 688 -28.69 -22.97 -7.27
CA GLN A 688 -30.05 -22.62 -7.71
C GLN A 688 -30.07 -21.36 -8.57
N GLN A 689 -29.29 -20.34 -8.21
CA GLN A 689 -29.21 -19.10 -8.97
C GLN A 689 -28.60 -19.32 -10.36
N GLN A 690 -27.55 -20.14 -10.46
CA GLN A 690 -26.97 -20.52 -11.76
C GLN A 690 -27.97 -21.28 -12.64
N LEU A 691 -28.72 -22.23 -12.08
CA LEU A 691 -29.78 -22.94 -12.80
C LEU A 691 -30.87 -21.99 -13.31
N GLN A 692 -31.29 -21.02 -12.51
CA GLN A 692 -32.27 -20.01 -12.92
C GLN A 692 -31.72 -19.10 -14.03
N GLN A 693 -30.45 -18.69 -13.96
CA GLN A 693 -29.81 -17.89 -15.01
C GLN A 693 -29.70 -18.67 -16.32
N GLN A 694 -29.32 -19.95 -16.27
CA GLN A 694 -29.28 -20.80 -17.47
C GLN A 694 -30.67 -20.97 -18.09
N ALA A 695 -31.71 -21.17 -17.28
CA ALA A 695 -33.08 -21.25 -17.76
C ALA A 695 -33.53 -19.93 -18.43
N ALA A 696 -33.20 -18.78 -17.83
CA ALA A 696 -33.52 -17.47 -18.40
C ALA A 696 -32.79 -17.23 -19.74
N GLN A 697 -31.52 -17.61 -19.83
CA GLN A 697 -30.75 -17.51 -21.08
C GLN A 697 -31.35 -18.40 -22.18
N GLN A 698 -31.77 -19.62 -21.86
CA GLN A 698 -32.43 -20.51 -22.82
C GLN A 698 -33.75 -19.92 -23.33
N GLN A 699 -34.56 -19.32 -22.44
CA GLN A 699 -35.79 -18.64 -22.84
C GLN A 699 -35.51 -17.45 -23.76
N GLN A 700 -34.48 -16.66 -23.47
CA GLN A 700 -34.10 -15.52 -24.31
C GLN A 700 -33.61 -15.96 -25.69
N GLN A 701 -32.83 -17.04 -25.77
CA GLN A 701 -32.40 -17.63 -27.04
C GLN A 701 -33.57 -18.16 -27.86
N ALA A 702 -34.55 -18.82 -27.22
CA ALA A 702 -35.76 -19.29 -27.88
C ALA A 702 -36.59 -18.13 -28.45
N LEU A 703 -36.75 -17.03 -27.70
CA LEU A 703 -37.44 -15.82 -28.17
C LEU A 703 -36.71 -15.21 -29.37
N LEU A 704 -35.38 -15.11 -29.32
CA LEU A 704 -34.58 -14.57 -30.43
C LEU A 704 -34.70 -15.44 -31.69
N GLN A 705 -34.72 -16.76 -31.55
CA GLN A 705 -34.96 -17.67 -32.67
C GLN A 705 -36.35 -17.48 -33.28
N GLN A 706 -37.38 -17.31 -32.45
CA GLN A 706 -38.74 -17.05 -32.91
C GLN A 706 -38.81 -15.72 -33.69
N GLN A 707 -38.18 -14.66 -33.20
CA GLN A 707 -38.11 -13.37 -33.91
C GLN A 707 -37.39 -13.49 -35.25
N LYS A 708 -36.27 -14.23 -35.32
CA LYS A 708 -35.56 -14.50 -36.58
C LYS A 708 -36.45 -15.25 -37.58
N GLN A 709 -37.22 -16.24 -37.13
CA GLN A 709 -38.17 -16.96 -37.99
C GLN A 709 -39.29 -16.05 -38.52
N GLN A 710 -39.84 -15.17 -37.67
CA GLN A 710 -40.85 -14.20 -38.08
C GLN A 710 -40.29 -13.19 -39.10
N ALA A 711 -39.08 -12.68 -38.88
CA ALA A 711 -38.41 -11.77 -39.80
C ALA A 711 -38.14 -12.45 -41.15
N ALA A 712 -37.68 -13.71 -41.16
CA ALA A 712 -37.48 -14.48 -42.38
C ALA A 712 -38.79 -14.71 -43.15
N GLN A 713 -39.90 -15.00 -42.44
CA GLN A 713 -41.22 -15.10 -43.08
C GLN A 713 -41.66 -13.76 -43.69
N GLN A 714 -41.45 -12.64 -43.00
CA GLN A 714 -41.80 -11.32 -43.55
C GLN A 714 -40.98 -11.00 -44.80
N GLN A 715 -39.69 -11.30 -44.81
CA GLN A 715 -38.85 -11.13 -46.01
C GLN A 715 -39.33 -11.98 -47.18
N LEU A 716 -39.73 -13.23 -46.93
CA LEU A 716 -40.30 -14.09 -47.97
C LEU A 716 -41.62 -13.54 -48.53
N ILE A 717 -42.48 -12.97 -47.67
CA ILE A 717 -43.73 -12.34 -48.11
C ILE A 717 -43.44 -11.13 -48.99
N LEU A 718 -42.50 -10.27 -48.60
CA LEU A 718 -42.09 -9.09 -49.38
C LEU A 718 -41.51 -9.50 -50.74
N GLN A 719 -40.65 -10.51 -50.78
CA GLN A 719 -40.05 -11.00 -52.02
C GLN A 719 -41.11 -11.54 -52.99
N LYS A 720 -42.11 -12.29 -52.48
CA LYS A 720 -43.24 -12.76 -53.29
C LYS A 720 -44.10 -11.61 -53.82
N ALA A 721 -44.32 -10.57 -53.02
CA ALA A 721 -45.06 -9.39 -53.44
C ALA A 721 -44.32 -8.59 -54.54
N GLU A 722 -43.00 -8.47 -54.44
CA GLU A 722 -42.17 -7.84 -55.48
C GLU A 722 -42.19 -8.63 -56.78
N GLN A 723 -42.06 -9.96 -56.72
CA GLN A 723 -42.17 -10.83 -57.89
C GLN A 723 -43.54 -10.68 -58.58
N ALA A 724 -44.63 -10.61 -57.81
CA ALA A 724 -45.96 -10.38 -58.35
C ALA A 724 -46.10 -9.00 -59.02
N ARG A 725 -45.50 -7.95 -58.45
CA ARG A 725 -45.47 -6.62 -59.08
C ARG A 725 -44.67 -6.62 -60.38
N GLN A 726 -43.51 -7.26 -60.40
CA GLN A 726 -42.68 -7.38 -61.61
C GLN A 726 -43.42 -8.13 -62.73
N GLN A 727 -44.11 -9.22 -62.39
CA GLN A 727 -44.94 -9.97 -63.34
C GLN A 727 -46.08 -9.10 -63.89
N SER A 728 -46.76 -8.33 -63.04
CA SER A 728 -47.82 -7.41 -63.47
C SER A 728 -47.30 -6.29 -64.38
N GLN A 729 -46.14 -5.70 -64.06
CA GLN A 729 -45.49 -4.69 -64.90
C GLN A 729 -45.05 -5.26 -66.26
N ALA A 730 -44.48 -6.46 -66.29
CA ALA A 730 -44.09 -7.13 -67.52
C ALA A 730 -45.32 -7.43 -68.41
N GLN A 731 -46.44 -7.86 -67.82
CA GLN A 731 -47.70 -8.04 -68.54
C GLN A 731 -48.24 -6.72 -69.12
N GLN A 732 -48.21 -5.62 -68.35
CA GLN A 732 -48.62 -4.30 -68.84
C GLN A 732 -47.73 -3.80 -69.99
N GLN A 733 -46.40 -3.96 -69.88
CA GLN A 733 -45.47 -3.57 -70.94
C GLN A 733 -45.69 -4.40 -72.21
N ALA A 734 -45.89 -5.71 -72.09
CA ALA A 734 -46.20 -6.57 -73.24
C ALA A 734 -47.51 -6.13 -73.92
N GLN A 735 -48.52 -5.76 -73.13
CA GLN A 735 -49.81 -5.28 -73.65
C GLN A 735 -49.68 -3.91 -74.34
N GLN A 736 -48.87 -3.00 -73.80
CA GLN A 736 -48.56 -1.71 -74.43
C GLN A 736 -47.76 -1.87 -75.73
N GLN A 737 -46.78 -2.79 -75.77
CA GLN A 737 -46.03 -3.10 -76.98
C GLN A 737 -46.94 -3.69 -78.06
N ALA A 738 -47.86 -4.61 -77.71
CA ALA A 738 -48.83 -5.15 -78.64
C ALA A 738 -49.77 -4.06 -79.19
N GLN A 739 -50.25 -3.13 -78.35
CA GLN A 739 -51.06 -1.99 -78.79
C GLN A 739 -50.28 -1.01 -79.67
N ALA A 740 -49.00 -0.76 -79.37
CA ALA A 740 -48.13 0.10 -80.18
C ALA A 740 -47.85 -0.53 -81.55
N GLN A 741 -47.62 -1.84 -81.60
CA GLN A 741 -47.48 -2.59 -82.87
C GLN A 741 -48.77 -2.55 -83.69
N ALA A 742 -49.93 -2.72 -83.06
CA ALA A 742 -51.22 -2.58 -83.74
C ALA A 742 -51.43 -1.16 -84.31
N ARG A 743 -51.14 -0.10 -83.54
CA ARG A 743 -51.21 1.29 -84.02
C ARG A 743 -50.20 1.58 -85.13
N ALA A 744 -49.00 1.02 -85.07
CA ALA A 744 -48.00 1.16 -86.13
C ALA A 744 -48.44 0.47 -87.43
N GLN A 745 -49.14 -0.68 -87.32
CA GLN A 745 -49.76 -1.35 -88.46
C GLN A 745 -50.92 -0.52 -89.04
N GLU A 746 -51.77 0.10 -88.21
CA GLU A 746 -52.82 1.02 -88.67
C GLU A 746 -52.24 2.30 -89.33
N GLN A 747 -51.16 2.86 -88.79
CA GLN A 747 -50.48 4.03 -89.38
C GLN A 747 -49.76 3.69 -90.69
N ALA A 748 -49.21 2.47 -90.83
CA ALA A 748 -48.65 1.99 -92.09
C ALA A 748 -49.74 1.82 -93.17
N GLN A 749 -50.96 1.42 -92.77
CA GLN A 749 -52.10 1.37 -93.69
C GLN A 749 -52.59 2.77 -94.10
N HIS A 750 -52.53 3.77 -93.21
CA HIS A 750 -52.87 5.17 -93.55
C HIS A 750 -51.75 5.93 -94.31
N GLY A 751 -50.48 5.63 -94.08
CA GLY A 751 -49.34 6.21 -94.82
C GLY A 751 -49.23 5.70 -96.27
N ALA A 752 -49.72 4.49 -96.54
CA ALA A 752 -49.82 3.93 -97.89
C ALA A 752 -50.90 4.61 -98.78
N GLN A 753 -51.74 5.50 -98.22
CA GLN A 753 -52.64 6.36 -99.00
C GLN A 753 -52.06 7.73 -99.36
N ALA A 754 -50.90 8.14 -98.81
CA ALA A 754 -50.37 9.49 -98.99
C ALA A 754 -49.12 9.60 -99.88
N HIS A 755 -48.42 8.51 -100.20
CA HIS A 755 -47.28 8.52 -101.14
C HIS A 755 -47.41 7.40 -102.18
N GLY A 756 -48.22 7.70 -103.19
CA GLY A 756 -48.44 6.86 -104.37
C GLY A 756 -49.13 7.64 -105.49
N ASN A 757 -48.78 8.91 -105.67
CA ASN A 757 -49.12 9.66 -106.88
C ASN A 757 -47.82 10.23 -107.48
N LYS A 758 -47.15 9.43 -108.32
CA LYS A 758 -46.55 9.86 -109.59
C LYS A 758 -45.98 8.68 -110.38
N GLN A 759 -46.55 8.54 -111.57
CA GLN A 759 -46.16 7.67 -112.68
C GLN A 759 -44.75 7.94 -113.21
N PRO A 760 -44.20 6.98 -113.98
CA PRO A 760 -43.50 7.33 -115.20
C PRO A 760 -43.93 6.45 -116.40
N CYS A 761 -44.48 7.09 -117.45
CA CYS A 761 -43.96 7.08 -118.83
C CYS A 761 -45.06 7.32 -119.90
N PRO A 762 -44.73 8.01 -121.00
CA PRO A 762 -45.66 8.41 -122.06
C PRO A 762 -45.81 7.35 -123.18
N THR A 763 -46.75 7.64 -124.11
CA THR A 763 -47.14 6.95 -125.37
C THR A 763 -48.10 5.76 -125.18
N THR A 764 -49.35 5.76 -125.66
CA THR A 764 -49.96 6.28 -126.91
C THR A 764 -51.39 6.71 -126.65
#